data_AF-A0A954KQK4-F1
#
_entry.id   AF-A0A954KQK4-F1
#
_cell.length_a   1.000
_cell.length_b   1.000
_cell.length_c   1.000
_cell.angle_alpha   90.00
_cell.angle_beta   90.00
_cell.angle_gamma   90.00
#
_symmetry.space_group_name_H-M   'P 1'
#
loop_
_entity.id
_entity.type
_entity.pdbx_description
1 polymer ?
#
loop_
_entity_poly.entity_id
_entity_poly.type
_entity_poly.pdbx_seq_one_letter_code
_entity_poly.pdbx_strand_id
1 'polypeptide(L)'
;MTLSTPFSFLNQSLLRNALGILLVGTPALVLAEDKPISYDEHVQPILRAKCFSCHNTNKKVAGLDLTSYASLMLGGASGEVIEAGSPDESYLFMLVNHDSEPVMPPKSDKMPENELAIISKWIEAGALENAGSKPRAMKKKANLGLVGAPTERPEGPPPMPQRISKEAFVYSPRLTAVTALATNPWSSLIAVAGQQQVVLYDAASLEMVGVLPFPEGDPNVLKFSRNGSLLMAAGGRGAAMGKAIVWDVRTGERVIEVGDELDAILAADISADQTMIAVGSSNKLVRIYSTSDGSLLHEIKKHTDWVCALEFSPDGVLLASADRNGGMFMWEAFTGRQYAELRGHSNFITDVSWRGDSNLLASVSLDGSLRLWEPENGNQVKTWSADGAGVESVEYTRDGRLLTGGRSKVTSLWDANGGKLRDFEAFSDYTLEVTFSDETNRVIAGDWNGEVRVWNAEDGARLGNLNQNPLHLQAKLEKAQAELNQIQGVHNTNAEAAKQTNDALAAVQKQSNDAAAALKQATDAYNEMIKTRDAAKQNLDKLSAEHAGTSKRIEELKKVLPLLTESAAKMKQAAEQSAGDEQLAKASADVAQQQQTKANELAAAEKKLAEVTPVFEKAKQVHDAAEKGVAETLAKKDVAQKTADGLVEPLKVAQEKANAANATANDSNTKLQAAQQLVAQWTGEIDFHQKLVALKERKTKQNELFFAFEDVAAQLAKLEAELKQAQDGLAAAQAKLQATNDQVVANQKTVEQATTNQQNGAQVVAKAEATLPQLNETLAKAKVALETSGGDADLNQAVENWKQLITKKTEELQAHQANLKNLIAALEQAKQTLVASQEQVKVDQQAIMTAEKLVADRTAAVAPVKEQVAAAKQSVDEATNLVASIQQQVDQLRDPNPQTAQSPEEAPQ
;
A
#
# COMPACT_ATOMS: atom_id res chain seq x y z
N MET A 1 -64.28 -9.96 8.94
CA MET A 1 -65.74 -10.13 8.76
C MET A 1 -66.03 -9.87 7.29
N THR A 2 -66.12 -10.95 6.50
CA THR A 2 -67.31 -11.39 5.72
C THR A 2 -67.54 -10.56 4.45
N LEU A 3 -67.05 -11.02 3.29
CA LEU A 3 -67.71 -11.95 2.33
C LEU A 3 -68.83 -11.29 1.52
N SER A 4 -68.70 -11.25 0.19
CA SER A 4 -69.52 -12.06 -0.74
C SER A 4 -69.50 -11.51 -2.18
N THR A 5 -69.09 -12.36 -3.12
CA THR A 5 -69.44 -12.31 -4.56
C THR A 5 -70.93 -12.71 -4.73
N PRO A 6 -71.57 -12.65 -5.94
CA PRO A 6 -71.32 -13.63 -6.99
C PRO A 6 -71.41 -13.15 -8.46
N PHE A 7 -70.74 -13.92 -9.29
CA PHE A 7 -70.91 -14.14 -10.72
C PHE A 7 -72.33 -14.68 -11.05
N SER A 8 -72.87 -14.36 -12.24
CA SER A 8 -72.99 -15.32 -13.36
C SER A 8 -74.26 -15.23 -14.24
N PHE A 9 -74.01 -15.35 -15.57
CA PHE A 9 -74.79 -16.00 -16.65
C PHE A 9 -76.21 -15.51 -17.01
N LEU A 10 -76.67 -15.45 -18.26
CA LEU A 10 -76.13 -15.47 -19.64
C LEU A 10 -77.40 -15.26 -20.51
N ASN A 11 -77.40 -14.38 -21.52
CA ASN A 11 -78.06 -14.75 -22.77
C ASN A 11 -77.54 -13.97 -23.98
N GLN A 12 -77.25 -14.74 -25.03
CA GLN A 12 -76.80 -14.39 -26.37
C GLN A 12 -77.97 -13.70 -27.13
N SER A 13 -77.85 -13.04 -28.29
CA SER A 13 -76.92 -13.09 -29.41
C SER A 13 -77.19 -11.85 -30.28
N LEU A 14 -76.17 -11.25 -30.89
CA LEU A 14 -76.11 -10.88 -32.32
C LEU A 14 -74.92 -9.95 -32.60
N LEU A 15 -74.20 -10.30 -33.68
CA LEU A 15 -73.34 -9.46 -34.53
C LEU A 15 -71.98 -9.00 -33.97
N ARG A 16 -70.90 -9.54 -34.56
CA ARG A 16 -69.82 -8.71 -35.15
C ARG A 16 -68.90 -9.53 -36.06
N ASN A 17 -68.78 -9.07 -37.30
CA ASN A 17 -67.78 -9.45 -38.28
C ASN A 17 -67.36 -8.16 -39.02
N ALA A 18 -66.10 -8.14 -39.45
CA ALA A 18 -65.45 -7.20 -40.39
C ALA A 18 -65.13 -5.77 -39.91
N LEU A 19 -63.82 -5.47 -39.84
CA LEU A 19 -63.26 -4.12 -39.84
C LEU A 19 -62.25 -4.05 -41.00
N GLY A 20 -62.44 -3.08 -41.90
CA GLY A 20 -61.53 -2.75 -42.97
C GLY A 20 -61.91 -1.47 -43.71
N ILE A 21 -60.96 -0.53 -43.73
CA ILE A 21 -60.65 0.48 -44.77
C ILE A 21 -61.47 1.78 -44.79
N LEU A 22 -60.84 2.90 -44.38
CA LEU A 22 -60.43 4.04 -45.22
C LEU A 22 -59.98 5.21 -44.32
N LEU A 23 -58.72 5.63 -44.40
CA LEU A 23 -58.26 6.91 -43.83
C LEU A 23 -57.35 7.60 -44.86
N VAL A 24 -57.79 8.80 -45.24
CA VAL A 24 -57.21 9.68 -46.27
C VAL A 24 -55.96 10.36 -45.72
N GLY A 25 -54.90 10.37 -46.52
CA GLY A 25 -53.58 10.88 -46.17
C GLY A 25 -53.43 12.40 -46.31
N THR A 26 -52.63 12.96 -45.40
CA THR A 26 -51.86 14.20 -45.54
C THR A 26 -50.38 13.83 -45.38
N PRO A 27 -49.46 14.43 -46.16
CA PRO A 27 -48.10 13.93 -46.27
C PRO A 27 -47.29 14.28 -45.02
N ALA A 28 -46.71 13.26 -44.40
CA ALA A 28 -45.60 13.44 -43.48
C ALA A 28 -44.41 13.98 -44.29
N LEU A 29 -43.91 15.15 -43.91
CA LEU A 29 -42.59 15.62 -44.32
C LEU A 29 -41.58 14.56 -43.86
N VAL A 30 -40.95 13.90 -44.83
CA VAL A 30 -39.74 13.11 -44.61
C VAL A 30 -38.66 14.12 -44.19
N LEU A 31 -38.23 14.08 -42.93
CA LEU A 31 -36.97 14.70 -42.54
C LEU A 31 -35.86 13.96 -43.28
N ALA A 32 -35.11 14.70 -44.10
CA ALA A 32 -33.89 14.21 -44.72
C ALA A 32 -32.92 13.75 -43.61
N GLU A 33 -32.30 12.60 -43.79
CA GLU A 33 -31.09 12.23 -43.04
C GLU A 33 -30.04 13.33 -43.26
N ASP A 34 -29.69 14.06 -42.20
CA ASP A 34 -28.54 14.96 -42.21
C ASP A 34 -27.29 14.11 -42.44
N LYS A 35 -26.67 14.26 -43.62
CA LYS A 35 -25.37 13.66 -43.90
C LYS A 35 -24.36 14.12 -42.84
N PRO A 36 -23.45 13.24 -42.36
CA PRO A 36 -22.46 13.62 -41.37
C PRO A 36 -21.53 14.70 -41.93
N ILE A 37 -21.30 15.75 -41.14
CA ILE A 37 -20.39 16.85 -41.49
C ILE A 37 -18.98 16.26 -41.63
N SER A 38 -18.34 16.51 -42.78
CA SER A 38 -17.02 15.98 -43.13
C SER A 38 -16.06 17.09 -43.53
N TYR A 39 -14.76 16.79 -43.46
CA TYR A 39 -13.70 17.71 -43.80
C TYR A 39 -13.80 18.16 -45.25
N ASP A 40 -13.87 17.21 -46.19
CA ASP A 40 -13.85 17.52 -47.63
C ASP A 40 -15.04 18.36 -48.09
N GLU A 41 -16.24 18.06 -47.57
CA GLU A 41 -17.47 18.73 -48.03
C GLU A 41 -17.78 20.04 -47.29
N HIS A 42 -17.44 20.15 -46.00
CA HIS A 42 -17.96 21.22 -45.15
C HIS A 42 -16.86 22.11 -44.51
N VAL A 43 -15.76 21.53 -44.04
CA VAL A 43 -14.73 22.28 -43.30
C VAL A 43 -13.63 22.82 -44.23
N GLN A 44 -13.20 22.04 -45.21
CA GLN A 44 -12.19 22.44 -46.17
C GLN A 44 -12.58 23.72 -46.94
N PRO A 45 -13.84 23.94 -47.38
CA PRO A 45 -14.23 25.20 -48.02
C PRO A 45 -14.06 26.43 -47.12
N ILE A 46 -14.34 26.30 -45.81
CA ILE A 46 -14.19 27.38 -44.82
C ILE A 46 -12.70 27.70 -44.62
N LEU A 47 -11.88 26.67 -44.36
CA LEU A 47 -10.43 26.84 -44.20
C LEU A 47 -9.76 27.34 -45.48
N ARG A 48 -10.29 26.95 -46.65
CA ARG A 48 -9.80 27.45 -47.94
C ARG A 48 -10.06 28.92 -48.15
N ALA A 49 -11.21 29.42 -47.72
CA ALA A 49 -11.57 30.82 -47.85
C ALA A 49 -10.76 31.74 -46.91
N LYS A 50 -10.39 31.24 -45.72
CA LYS A 50 -9.86 32.08 -44.63
C LYS A 50 -8.40 31.79 -44.24
N CYS A 51 -7.91 30.57 -44.47
CA CYS A 51 -6.65 30.09 -43.88
C CYS A 51 -5.60 29.67 -44.92
N PHE A 52 -6.02 29.18 -46.10
CA PHE A 52 -5.09 28.64 -47.10
C PHE A 52 -4.15 29.69 -47.70
N SER A 53 -4.42 30.99 -47.59
CA SER A 53 -3.48 32.02 -48.01
C SER A 53 -2.16 32.00 -47.22
N CYS A 54 -2.20 31.49 -45.98
CA CYS A 54 -1.05 31.48 -45.05
C CYS A 54 -0.67 30.07 -44.54
N HIS A 55 -1.56 29.09 -44.69
CA HIS A 55 -1.36 27.69 -44.25
C HIS A 55 -1.64 26.73 -45.41
N ASN A 56 -0.72 26.68 -46.37
CA ASN A 56 -0.76 25.80 -47.53
C ASN A 56 0.57 25.07 -47.75
N THR A 57 0.58 24.13 -48.69
CA THR A 57 1.75 23.32 -49.05
C THR A 57 3.02 24.13 -49.35
N ASN A 58 2.89 25.32 -49.95
CA ASN A 58 4.00 26.20 -50.32
C ASN A 58 4.34 27.26 -49.25
N LYS A 59 3.42 27.52 -48.31
CA LYS A 59 3.56 28.53 -47.26
C LYS A 59 2.94 28.00 -45.96
N LYS A 60 3.77 27.41 -45.10
CA LYS A 60 3.42 26.78 -43.83
C LYS A 60 3.80 27.67 -42.64
N VAL A 61 3.09 28.78 -42.44
CA VAL A 61 3.33 29.62 -41.25
C VAL A 61 3.12 28.76 -39.99
N ALA A 62 4.07 28.82 -39.03
CA ALA A 62 4.13 27.94 -37.86
C ALA A 62 4.20 26.42 -38.17
N GLY A 63 4.65 26.05 -39.38
CA GLY A 63 4.77 24.64 -39.80
C GLY A 63 3.45 23.95 -40.14
N LEU A 64 2.32 24.68 -40.13
CA LEU A 64 0.97 24.14 -40.29
C LEU A 64 0.48 24.20 -41.75
N ASP A 65 -0.07 23.09 -42.24
CA ASP A 65 -0.68 22.96 -43.57
C ASP A 65 -2.11 22.44 -43.44
N LEU A 66 -3.08 23.28 -43.82
CA LEU A 66 -4.50 23.00 -43.68
C LEU A 66 -5.13 22.49 -44.99
N THR A 67 -4.35 22.23 -46.04
CA THR A 67 -4.90 21.97 -47.37
C THR A 67 -5.44 20.55 -47.55
N SER A 68 -4.95 19.59 -46.77
CA SER A 68 -5.40 18.21 -46.78
C SER A 68 -5.75 17.74 -45.36
N TYR A 69 -6.70 16.81 -45.25
CA TYR A 69 -7.09 16.21 -43.98
C TYR A 69 -5.88 15.60 -43.26
N ALA A 70 -5.05 14.84 -43.98
CA ALA A 70 -3.84 14.23 -43.44
C ALA A 70 -2.85 15.27 -42.86
N SER A 71 -2.68 16.42 -43.51
CA SER A 71 -1.79 17.49 -43.02
C SER A 71 -2.38 18.27 -41.84
N LEU A 72 -3.70 18.50 -41.85
CA LEU A 72 -4.42 19.12 -40.74
C LEU A 72 -4.30 18.28 -39.47
N MET A 73 -4.51 16.96 -39.58
CA MET A 73 -4.45 16.04 -38.45
C MET A 73 -3.03 15.75 -37.97
N LEU A 74 -2.01 15.96 -38.81
CA LEU A 74 -0.60 15.85 -38.41
C LEU A 74 -0.14 17.03 -37.53
N GLY A 75 -0.83 18.17 -37.63
CA GLY A 75 -0.51 19.36 -36.85
C GLY A 75 0.66 20.18 -37.40
N GLY A 76 1.08 21.17 -36.61
CA GLY A 76 2.16 22.10 -36.95
C GLY A 76 3.42 21.88 -36.11
N ALA A 77 4.33 22.85 -36.09
CA ALA A 77 5.54 22.80 -35.26
C ALA A 77 5.26 22.77 -33.74
N SER A 78 4.02 23.06 -33.33
CA SER A 78 3.54 23.09 -31.94
C SER A 78 2.68 21.88 -31.56
N GLY A 79 2.64 20.83 -32.39
CA GLY A 79 1.85 19.63 -32.15
C GLY A 79 0.52 19.58 -32.91
N GLU A 80 -0.35 18.66 -32.51
CA GLU A 80 -1.68 18.45 -33.11
C GLU A 80 -2.57 19.69 -32.91
N VAL A 81 -3.37 20.02 -33.93
CA VAL A 81 -4.23 21.23 -33.90
C VAL A 81 -5.72 20.92 -33.83
N ILE A 82 -6.12 19.67 -34.04
CA ILE A 82 -7.48 19.17 -33.95
C ILE A 82 -7.51 17.95 -33.03
N GLU A 83 -8.27 18.05 -31.96
CA GLU A 83 -8.55 16.97 -31.02
C GLU A 83 -9.96 16.44 -31.27
N ALA A 84 -10.06 15.23 -31.82
CA ALA A 84 -11.33 14.66 -32.24
C ALA A 84 -12.28 14.44 -31.03
N GLY A 85 -13.44 15.08 -31.06
CA GLY A 85 -14.47 14.98 -30.02
C GLY A 85 -14.50 16.13 -29.01
N SER A 86 -13.53 17.06 -29.02
CA SER A 86 -13.49 18.20 -28.11
C SER A 86 -13.07 19.49 -28.83
N PRO A 87 -14.03 20.35 -29.23
CA PRO A 87 -13.74 21.65 -29.82
C PRO A 87 -12.91 22.54 -28.90
N ASP A 88 -13.19 22.51 -27.59
CA ASP A 88 -12.54 23.36 -26.59
C ASP A 88 -11.07 22.97 -26.33
N GLU A 89 -10.66 21.75 -26.71
CA GLU A 89 -9.27 21.26 -26.64
C GLU A 89 -8.58 21.32 -28.01
N SER A 90 -9.35 21.55 -29.08
CA SER A 90 -8.81 21.67 -30.44
C SER A 90 -8.19 23.05 -30.62
N TYR A 91 -6.86 23.10 -30.61
CA TYR A 91 -6.14 24.36 -30.67
C TYR A 91 -6.52 25.24 -31.88
N LEU A 92 -6.76 24.66 -33.05
CA LEU A 92 -7.24 25.41 -34.22
C LEU A 92 -8.58 26.11 -33.93
N PHE A 93 -9.51 25.40 -33.26
CA PHE A 93 -10.84 25.92 -32.92
C PHE A 93 -10.74 27.07 -31.92
N MET A 94 -9.94 26.91 -30.86
CA MET A 94 -9.71 27.96 -29.85
C MET A 94 -9.16 29.25 -30.49
N LEU A 95 -8.21 29.13 -31.43
CA LEU A 95 -7.62 30.30 -32.10
C LEU A 95 -8.62 31.02 -33.02
N VAL A 96 -9.51 30.30 -33.71
CA VAL A 96 -10.55 30.91 -34.57
C VAL A 96 -11.78 31.39 -33.81
N ASN A 97 -12.03 30.85 -32.62
CA ASN A 97 -13.07 31.30 -31.70
C ASN A 97 -12.62 32.49 -30.83
N HIS A 98 -11.31 32.81 -30.86
CA HIS A 98 -10.62 33.84 -30.07
C HIS A 98 -10.57 33.54 -28.56
N ASP A 99 -10.48 32.26 -28.18
CA ASP A 99 -10.36 31.82 -26.78
C ASP A 99 -8.90 31.63 -26.33
N SER A 100 -7.93 31.77 -27.25
CA SER A 100 -6.50 31.63 -27.00
C SER A 100 -5.69 32.62 -27.84
N GLU A 101 -4.53 33.06 -27.33
CA GLU A 101 -3.59 33.91 -28.06
C GLU A 101 -2.43 33.08 -28.65
N PRO A 102 -2.01 33.34 -29.92
CA PRO A 102 -2.43 34.44 -30.79
C PRO A 102 -3.74 34.15 -31.56
N VAL A 103 -4.63 35.14 -31.66
CA VAL A 103 -5.90 35.00 -32.40
C VAL A 103 -5.70 34.83 -33.91
N MET A 104 -6.53 34.00 -34.56
CA MET A 104 -6.45 33.71 -35.99
C MET A 104 -7.84 33.90 -36.65
N PRO A 105 -7.97 34.71 -37.73
CA PRO A 105 -6.90 35.34 -38.50
C PRO A 105 -6.30 36.59 -37.82
N PRO A 106 -4.98 36.84 -37.95
CA PRO A 106 -4.33 37.97 -37.27
C PRO A 106 -4.95 39.31 -37.68
N LYS A 107 -5.24 40.17 -36.70
CA LYS A 107 -5.82 41.51 -36.93
C LYS A 107 -7.17 41.50 -37.67
N SER A 108 -7.92 40.41 -37.53
CA SER A 108 -9.25 40.24 -38.12
C SER A 108 -10.28 39.98 -37.03
N ASP A 109 -11.56 40.26 -37.33
CA ASP A 109 -12.65 39.93 -36.42
C ASP A 109 -12.87 38.42 -36.32
N LYS A 110 -13.48 37.99 -35.21
CA LYS A 110 -13.87 36.61 -34.93
C LYS A 110 -14.68 36.03 -36.09
N MET A 111 -14.43 34.75 -36.40
CA MET A 111 -15.14 34.04 -37.45
C MET A 111 -16.67 34.01 -37.19
N PRO A 112 -17.52 34.09 -38.23
CA PRO A 112 -18.97 34.02 -38.05
C PRO A 112 -19.41 32.75 -37.29
N GLU A 113 -20.37 32.90 -36.37
CA GLU A 113 -20.84 31.81 -35.49
C GLU A 113 -21.36 30.59 -36.27
N ASN A 114 -21.92 30.79 -37.46
CA ASN A 114 -22.39 29.70 -38.32
C ASN A 114 -21.23 28.86 -38.89
N GLU A 115 -20.08 29.46 -39.20
CA GLU A 115 -18.88 28.75 -39.67
C GLU A 115 -18.18 28.03 -38.50
N LEU A 116 -18.11 28.69 -37.34
CA LEU A 116 -17.62 28.08 -36.10
C LEU A 116 -18.46 26.87 -35.68
N ALA A 117 -19.79 26.96 -35.77
CA ALA A 117 -20.68 25.84 -35.44
C ALA A 117 -20.45 24.62 -36.35
N ILE A 118 -20.10 24.82 -37.62
CA ILE A 118 -19.77 23.73 -38.55
C ILE A 118 -18.47 23.05 -38.14
N ILE A 119 -17.44 23.84 -37.80
CA ILE A 119 -16.14 23.31 -37.35
C ILE A 119 -16.29 22.58 -36.01
N SER A 120 -17.04 23.15 -35.05
CA SER A 120 -17.34 22.54 -33.74
C SER A 120 -18.03 21.19 -33.90
N LYS A 121 -19.13 21.14 -34.67
CA LYS A 121 -19.88 19.90 -34.90
C LYS A 121 -19.07 18.84 -35.64
N TRP A 122 -18.21 19.25 -36.57
CA TRP A 122 -17.29 18.33 -37.25
C TRP A 122 -16.26 17.72 -36.28
N ILE A 123 -15.69 18.54 -35.38
CA ILE A 123 -14.78 18.07 -34.34
C ILE A 123 -15.49 17.13 -33.38
N GLU A 124 -16.67 17.50 -32.88
CA GLU A 124 -17.53 16.68 -32.01
C GLU A 124 -17.88 15.32 -32.63
N ALA A 125 -18.12 15.28 -33.94
CA ALA A 125 -18.42 14.07 -34.70
C ALA A 125 -17.18 13.16 -34.96
N GLY A 126 -16.04 13.47 -34.35
CA GLY A 126 -14.81 12.69 -34.47
C GLY A 126 -13.96 13.04 -35.70
N ALA A 127 -14.05 14.29 -36.17
CA ALA A 127 -13.26 14.88 -37.25
C ALA A 127 -13.22 14.01 -38.52
N LEU A 128 -14.38 13.75 -39.13
CA LEU A 128 -14.51 12.87 -40.29
C LEU A 128 -13.83 13.42 -41.54
N GLU A 129 -13.03 12.62 -42.25
CA GLU A 129 -12.41 13.03 -43.53
C GLU A 129 -13.46 13.19 -44.64
N ASN A 130 -14.27 12.13 -44.87
CA ASN A 130 -15.35 12.09 -45.85
C ASN A 130 -16.54 11.28 -45.30
N ALA A 131 -17.66 11.24 -46.02
CA ALA A 131 -18.90 10.59 -45.59
C ALA A 131 -18.81 9.07 -45.34
N GLY A 132 -17.75 8.40 -45.80
CA GLY A 132 -17.51 6.97 -45.61
C GLY A 132 -16.46 6.63 -44.55
N SER A 133 -15.79 7.64 -43.97
CA SER A 133 -14.74 7.44 -42.97
C SER A 133 -15.31 7.09 -41.60
N LYS A 134 -14.61 6.24 -40.85
CA LYS A 134 -14.98 5.97 -39.44
C LYS A 134 -14.60 7.18 -38.58
N PRO A 135 -15.46 7.62 -37.64
CA PRO A 135 -15.09 8.63 -36.65
C PRO A 135 -13.80 8.23 -35.93
N ARG A 136 -12.86 9.16 -35.73
CA ARG A 136 -11.71 8.91 -34.85
C ARG A 136 -12.22 8.67 -33.43
N ALA A 137 -11.54 7.77 -32.70
CA ALA A 137 -11.88 7.48 -31.32
C ALA A 137 -11.81 8.76 -30.50
N MET A 138 -12.96 9.19 -29.96
CA MET A 138 -13.02 10.30 -29.00
C MET A 138 -12.22 9.88 -27.77
N LYS A 139 -11.20 10.66 -27.37
CA LYS A 139 -10.61 10.49 -26.04
C LYS A 139 -11.75 10.70 -25.04
N LYS A 140 -11.98 9.71 -24.17
CA LYS A 140 -13.04 9.83 -23.15
C LYS A 140 -12.73 11.07 -22.33
N LYS A 141 -13.66 12.03 -22.28
CA LYS A 141 -13.60 13.12 -21.30
C LYS A 141 -13.58 12.49 -19.91
N ALA A 142 -12.41 12.48 -19.29
CA ALA A 142 -12.33 12.32 -17.86
C ALA A 142 -13.00 13.56 -17.27
N ASN A 143 -14.28 13.44 -16.92
CA ASN A 143 -14.94 14.41 -16.07
C ASN A 143 -14.38 14.20 -14.66
N LEU A 144 -13.16 14.69 -14.46
CA LEU A 144 -12.59 14.87 -13.14
C LEU A 144 -13.10 16.24 -12.71
N GLY A 145 -14.00 16.26 -11.73
CA GLY A 145 -14.18 17.47 -10.96
C GLY A 145 -12.80 17.93 -10.55
N LEU A 146 -12.44 19.16 -10.92
CA LEU A 146 -11.27 19.87 -10.39
C LEU A 146 -11.49 20.01 -8.87
N VAL A 147 -11.28 18.92 -8.14
CA VAL A 147 -10.99 18.97 -6.73
C VAL A 147 -9.59 19.55 -6.71
N GLY A 148 -9.48 20.80 -6.25
CA GLY A 148 -8.19 21.44 -6.05
C GLY A 148 -7.25 20.49 -5.32
N ALA A 149 -5.99 20.47 -5.72
CA ALA A 149 -4.94 19.67 -5.09
C ALA A 149 -5.11 19.71 -3.55
N PRO A 150 -5.12 18.56 -2.85
CA PRO A 150 -5.28 18.55 -1.40
C PRO A 150 -4.08 19.25 -0.76
N THR A 151 -4.24 20.52 -0.41
CA THR A 151 -3.31 21.29 0.42
C THR A 151 -3.44 20.95 1.89
N GLU A 152 -4.48 20.21 2.26
CA GLU A 152 -4.80 19.83 3.63
C GLU A 152 -4.46 18.37 3.90
N ARG A 153 -4.22 18.08 5.19
CA ARG A 153 -3.95 16.72 5.67
C ARG A 153 -5.12 15.81 5.27
N PRO A 154 -4.89 14.72 4.55
CA PRO A 154 -5.95 13.79 4.19
C PRO A 154 -6.68 13.26 5.42
N GLU A 155 -8.00 13.09 5.31
CA GLU A 155 -8.80 12.47 6.37
C GLU A 155 -8.42 10.98 6.53
N GLY A 156 -8.33 10.53 7.78
CA GLY A 156 -8.01 9.14 8.14
C GLY A 156 -6.69 8.97 8.88
N PRO A 157 -6.29 7.72 9.18
CA PRO A 157 -5.04 7.46 9.87
C PRO A 157 -3.84 7.86 8.97
N PRO A 158 -2.73 8.33 9.57
CA PRO A 158 -1.54 8.72 8.83
C PRO A 158 -1.14 7.64 7.82
N PRO A 159 -0.66 8.01 6.62
CA PRO A 159 -0.18 7.06 5.63
C PRO A 159 1.12 6.43 6.14
N MET A 160 0.98 5.33 6.87
CA MET A 160 2.05 4.47 7.34
C MET A 160 1.88 3.10 6.70
N PRO A 161 2.98 2.44 6.30
CA PRO A 161 2.93 1.07 5.87
C PRO A 161 2.36 0.20 6.98
N GLN A 162 1.50 -0.73 6.60
CA GLN A 162 1.27 -1.90 7.43
C GLN A 162 2.58 -2.70 7.53
N ARG A 163 2.53 -3.86 8.20
CA ARG A 163 3.67 -4.77 8.19
C ARG A 163 4.02 -5.17 6.75
N ILE A 164 5.16 -4.69 6.29
CA ILE A 164 5.78 -5.01 5.00
C ILE A 164 7.09 -5.78 5.25
N SER A 165 7.62 -6.42 4.20
CA SER A 165 8.84 -7.23 4.37
C SER A 165 10.06 -6.36 4.70
N LYS A 166 10.87 -6.80 5.66
CA LYS A 166 12.18 -6.20 6.00
C LYS A 166 13.35 -6.92 5.33
N GLU A 167 13.05 -7.80 4.37
CA GLU A 167 14.07 -8.50 3.59
C GLU A 167 14.77 -7.53 2.64
N ALA A 168 16.10 -7.44 2.75
CA ALA A 168 16.90 -6.69 1.81
C ALA A 168 16.82 -7.34 0.43
N PHE A 169 16.58 -6.56 -0.61
CA PHE A 169 16.59 -7.08 -1.98
C PHE A 169 18.03 -7.37 -2.44
N VAL A 170 18.95 -6.46 -2.11
CA VAL A 170 20.38 -6.60 -2.37
C VAL A 170 21.15 -6.19 -1.11
N TYR A 171 22.23 -6.92 -0.82
CA TYR A 171 23.24 -6.51 0.15
C TYR A 171 24.62 -6.46 -0.49
N SER A 172 25.32 -5.34 -0.29
CA SER A 172 26.72 -5.15 -0.68
C SER A 172 27.57 -4.80 0.55
N PRO A 173 28.82 -5.27 0.67
CA PRO A 173 29.71 -4.85 1.75
C PRO A 173 30.18 -3.39 1.61
N ARG A 174 29.96 -2.75 0.46
CA ARG A 174 30.29 -1.34 0.22
C ARG A 174 29.01 -0.54 0.09
N LEU A 175 28.95 0.57 0.81
CA LEU A 175 27.92 1.59 0.65
C LEU A 175 28.13 2.35 -0.66
N THR A 176 27.05 2.93 -1.17
CA THR A 176 27.03 3.81 -2.35
C THR A 176 26.53 5.18 -1.97
N ALA A 177 26.66 6.14 -2.89
CA ALA A 177 26.04 7.45 -2.73
C ALA A 177 24.54 7.34 -2.39
N VAL A 178 24.08 8.15 -1.45
CA VAL A 178 22.65 8.34 -1.20
C VAL A 178 22.10 9.23 -2.30
N THR A 179 21.49 8.62 -3.30
CA THR A 179 21.02 9.28 -4.52
C THR A 179 19.65 9.92 -4.40
N ALA A 180 18.84 9.50 -3.43
CA ALA A 180 17.55 10.11 -3.15
C ALA A 180 17.09 9.86 -1.71
N LEU A 181 16.40 10.84 -1.15
CA LEU A 181 15.70 10.77 0.12
C LEU A 181 14.31 11.39 -0.04
N ALA A 182 13.33 10.87 0.69
CA ALA A 182 12.02 11.51 0.78
C ALA A 182 11.42 11.29 2.16
N THR A 183 10.68 12.29 2.65
CA THR A 183 9.86 12.18 3.84
C THR A 183 8.39 12.25 3.46
N ASN A 184 7.55 11.48 4.17
CA ASN A 184 6.13 11.54 3.94
C ASN A 184 5.56 12.85 4.53
N PRO A 185 4.72 13.59 3.80
CA PRO A 185 4.16 14.84 4.31
C PRO A 185 3.28 14.67 5.56
N TRP A 186 2.60 13.53 5.73
CA TRP A 186 1.56 13.38 6.75
C TRP A 186 1.83 12.27 7.77
N SER A 187 3.02 11.66 7.72
CA SER A 187 3.46 10.65 8.68
C SER A 187 4.95 10.79 8.97
N SER A 188 5.44 10.04 9.94
CA SER A 188 6.87 9.99 10.26
C SER A 188 7.68 9.12 9.29
N LEU A 189 7.11 8.68 8.17
CA LEU A 189 7.79 7.77 7.26
C LEU A 189 8.91 8.46 6.46
N ILE A 190 10.07 7.80 6.36
CA ILE A 190 11.21 8.20 5.54
C ILE A 190 11.50 7.10 4.52
N ALA A 191 11.74 7.48 3.27
CA ALA A 191 12.24 6.60 2.22
C ALA A 191 13.69 6.95 1.91
N VAL A 192 14.55 5.93 1.91
CA VAL A 192 15.99 6.04 1.64
C VAL A 192 16.32 5.18 0.42
N ALA A 193 16.90 5.80 -0.61
CA ALA A 193 17.37 5.06 -1.78
C ALA A 193 18.58 4.21 -1.41
N GLY A 194 18.55 2.95 -1.80
CA GLY A 194 19.68 2.02 -1.74
C GLY A 194 19.86 1.32 -3.08
N GLN A 195 20.88 0.47 -3.19
CA GLN A 195 21.12 -0.28 -4.41
C GLN A 195 19.94 -1.19 -4.74
N GLN A 196 19.28 -0.96 -5.88
CA GLN A 196 18.12 -1.74 -6.34
C GLN A 196 16.97 -1.87 -5.33
N GLN A 197 16.86 -0.95 -4.36
CA GLN A 197 15.85 -1.02 -3.32
C GLN A 197 15.60 0.34 -2.69
N VAL A 198 14.44 0.47 -2.06
CA VAL A 198 14.09 1.61 -1.21
C VAL A 198 13.88 1.10 0.20
N VAL A 199 14.60 1.65 1.16
CA VAL A 199 14.50 1.26 2.59
C VAL A 199 13.64 2.28 3.31
N LEU A 200 12.60 1.80 3.98
CA LEU A 200 11.65 2.63 4.72
C LEU A 200 11.96 2.63 6.21
N TYR A 201 11.93 3.81 6.81
CA TYR A 201 12.20 4.06 8.22
C TYR A 201 11.09 4.87 8.87
N ASP A 202 10.87 4.65 10.15
CA ASP A 202 10.11 5.57 10.98
C ASP A 202 11.04 6.66 11.53
N ALA A 203 10.78 7.91 11.17
CA ALA A 203 11.55 9.06 11.60
C ALA A 203 11.55 9.19 13.12
N ALA A 204 10.50 8.79 13.83
CA ALA A 204 10.42 8.97 15.28
C ALA A 204 11.34 7.99 16.04
N SER A 205 11.21 6.69 15.76
CA SER A 205 11.98 5.62 16.41
C SER A 205 13.33 5.33 15.76
N LEU A 206 13.55 5.77 14.50
CA LEU A 206 14.66 5.38 13.63
C LEU A 206 14.70 3.88 13.31
N GLU A 207 13.60 3.16 13.54
CA GLU A 207 13.48 1.74 13.20
C GLU A 207 13.10 1.54 11.73
N MET A 208 13.63 0.46 11.14
CA MET A 208 13.30 0.06 9.79
C MET A 208 11.89 -0.52 9.74
N VAL A 209 11.04 0.08 8.91
CA VAL A 209 9.66 -0.35 8.68
C VAL A 209 9.63 -1.48 7.64
N GLY A 210 10.41 -1.36 6.56
CA GLY A 210 10.54 -2.39 5.54
C GLY A 210 11.38 -1.97 4.34
N VAL A 211 11.39 -2.83 3.33
CA VAL A 211 12.19 -2.67 2.11
C VAL A 211 11.29 -2.89 0.89
N LEU A 212 11.34 -1.97 -0.05
CA LEU A 212 10.66 -2.06 -1.33
C LEU A 212 11.67 -2.40 -2.44
N PRO A 213 11.56 -3.55 -3.11
CA PRO A 213 12.45 -3.93 -4.20
C PRO A 213 12.30 -3.01 -5.42
N PHE A 214 13.43 -2.63 -6.01
CA PHE A 214 13.54 -1.89 -7.27
C PHE A 214 14.58 -2.54 -8.22
N PRO A 215 14.33 -3.78 -8.72
CA PRO A 215 15.21 -4.52 -9.63
C PRO A 215 15.59 -3.80 -10.93
N GLU A 216 14.87 -2.75 -11.31
CA GLU A 216 15.09 -1.98 -12.54
C GLU A 216 16.48 -1.31 -12.56
N GLY A 217 17.04 -0.97 -11.39
CA GLY A 217 18.37 -0.36 -11.25
C GLY A 217 18.50 0.41 -9.95
N ASP A 218 19.28 1.47 -9.92
CA ASP A 218 19.41 2.29 -8.71
C ASP A 218 18.37 3.42 -8.73
N PRO A 219 17.61 3.65 -7.64
CA PRO A 219 16.71 4.80 -7.54
C PRO A 219 17.53 6.09 -7.50
N ASN A 220 17.23 7.05 -8.38
CA ASN A 220 17.84 8.38 -8.36
C ASN A 220 16.88 9.44 -7.83
N VAL A 221 15.60 9.13 -7.74
CA VAL A 221 14.55 10.05 -7.29
C VAL A 221 13.60 9.29 -6.38
N LEU A 222 13.26 9.89 -5.25
CA LEU A 222 12.19 9.44 -4.36
C LEU A 222 11.28 10.62 -4.08
N LYS A 223 9.97 10.44 -4.26
CA LYS A 223 8.97 11.46 -3.94
C LYS A 223 7.72 10.78 -3.40
N PHE A 224 7.17 11.31 -2.31
CA PHE A 224 5.83 10.93 -1.87
C PHE A 224 4.80 11.77 -2.63
N SER A 225 3.64 11.19 -2.94
CA SER A 225 2.50 11.99 -3.39
C SER A 225 2.11 13.01 -2.32
N ARG A 226 1.46 14.11 -2.71
CA ARG A 226 1.09 15.17 -1.75
C ARG A 226 0.15 14.71 -0.66
N ASN A 227 -0.73 13.76 -0.93
CA ASN A 227 -1.58 13.13 0.09
C ASN A 227 -0.83 12.03 0.89
N GLY A 228 0.44 11.75 0.57
CA GLY A 228 1.29 10.77 1.23
C GLY A 228 0.88 9.31 1.04
N SER A 229 -0.15 9.00 0.24
CA SER A 229 -0.60 7.61 0.03
C SER A 229 0.29 6.81 -0.90
N LEU A 230 1.05 7.49 -1.77
CA LEU A 230 1.92 6.89 -2.76
C LEU A 230 3.38 7.29 -2.51
N LEU A 231 4.28 6.36 -2.80
CA LEU A 231 5.72 6.61 -2.88
C LEU A 231 6.15 6.29 -4.30
N MET A 232 6.78 7.24 -4.98
CA MET A 232 7.40 7.03 -6.28
C MET A 232 8.91 6.90 -6.12
N ALA A 233 9.50 5.92 -6.80
CA ALA A 233 10.92 5.91 -7.12
C ALA A 233 11.11 5.96 -8.63
N ALA A 234 11.99 6.82 -9.08
CA ALA A 234 12.45 6.82 -10.46
C ALA A 234 13.97 6.64 -10.49
N GLY A 235 14.44 5.87 -11.47
CA GLY A 235 15.85 5.53 -11.58
C GLY A 235 16.04 4.46 -12.62
N GLY A 236 17.12 3.69 -12.50
CA GLY A 236 17.39 2.58 -13.41
C GLY A 236 18.87 2.31 -13.61
N ARG A 237 19.20 1.70 -14.74
CA ARG A 237 20.56 1.37 -15.15
C ARG A 237 20.96 2.23 -16.33
N GLY A 238 22.06 2.96 -16.14
CA GLY A 238 22.61 3.84 -17.16
C GLY A 238 22.77 3.13 -18.52
N ALA A 239 22.31 3.78 -19.59
CA ALA A 239 22.29 3.29 -20.97
C ALA A 239 21.61 1.92 -21.19
N ALA A 240 20.73 1.49 -20.28
CA ALA A 240 20.02 0.21 -20.38
C ALA A 240 18.51 0.34 -20.15
N MET A 241 18.11 0.94 -19.02
CA MET A 241 16.70 1.16 -18.69
C MET A 241 16.55 2.24 -17.64
N GLY A 242 15.54 3.08 -17.77
CA GLY A 242 15.02 3.94 -16.72
C GLY A 242 13.53 3.66 -16.56
N LYS A 243 13.03 3.68 -15.32
CA LYS A 243 11.60 3.52 -15.02
C LYS A 243 11.21 4.32 -13.79
N ALA A 244 9.96 4.79 -13.76
CA ALA A 244 9.31 5.33 -12.58
C ALA A 244 8.29 4.29 -12.07
N ILE A 245 8.50 3.84 -10.83
CA ILE A 245 7.65 2.87 -10.13
C ILE A 245 6.99 3.58 -8.96
N VAL A 246 5.68 3.40 -8.82
CA VAL A 246 4.91 3.92 -7.70
C VAL A 246 4.38 2.77 -6.86
N TRP A 247 4.57 2.86 -5.55
CA TRP A 247 3.99 1.95 -4.56
C TRP A 247 2.88 2.65 -3.79
N ASP A 248 1.86 1.88 -3.44
CA ASP A 248 0.96 2.26 -2.36
C ASP A 248 1.70 2.12 -1.02
N VAL A 249 1.74 3.20 -0.24
CA VAL A 249 2.52 3.28 1.00
C VAL A 249 1.98 2.30 2.05
N ARG A 250 0.67 2.08 2.09
CA ARG A 250 0.02 1.25 3.12
C ARG A 250 0.31 -0.23 2.91
N THR A 251 0.23 -0.70 1.67
CA THR A 251 0.36 -2.11 1.31
C THR A 251 1.77 -2.50 0.87
N GLY A 252 2.56 -1.55 0.38
CA GLY A 252 3.85 -1.78 -0.27
C GLY A 252 3.74 -2.46 -1.65
N GLU A 253 2.53 -2.53 -2.22
CA GLU A 253 2.32 -3.08 -3.56
C GLU A 253 2.62 -2.04 -4.64
N ARG A 254 3.19 -2.49 -5.77
CA ARG A 254 3.42 -1.64 -6.95
C ARG A 254 2.09 -1.40 -7.65
N VAL A 255 1.76 -0.13 -7.86
CA VAL A 255 0.48 0.28 -8.46
C VAL A 255 0.63 0.93 -9.84
N ILE A 256 1.75 1.63 -10.09
CA ILE A 256 2.01 2.30 -11.38
C ILE A 256 3.45 2.00 -11.81
N GLU A 257 3.63 1.75 -13.11
CA GLU A 257 4.92 1.61 -13.79
C GLU A 257 4.87 2.40 -15.10
N VAL A 258 5.73 3.42 -15.23
CA VAL A 258 5.81 4.28 -16.42
C VAL A 258 7.26 4.64 -16.76
N GLY A 259 7.44 5.25 -17.94
CA GLY A 259 8.70 5.88 -18.32
C GLY A 259 9.83 4.90 -18.64
N ASP A 260 9.57 3.90 -19.49
CA ASP A 260 10.55 2.93 -20.03
C ASP A 260 11.62 3.61 -20.91
N GLU A 261 12.47 4.41 -20.27
CA GLU A 261 13.55 5.19 -20.88
C GLU A 261 14.74 4.28 -21.21
N LEU A 262 15.51 4.64 -22.23
CA LEU A 262 16.73 3.91 -22.61
C LEU A 262 17.94 4.21 -21.69
N ASP A 263 17.77 5.12 -20.75
CA ASP A 263 18.78 5.54 -19.78
C ASP A 263 18.12 5.81 -18.43
N ALA A 264 18.90 5.92 -17.36
CA ALA A 264 18.38 6.15 -16.03
C ALA A 264 17.62 7.49 -15.97
N ILE A 265 16.47 7.47 -15.29
CA ILE A 265 15.72 8.69 -14.96
C ILE A 265 16.50 9.43 -13.87
N LEU A 266 16.69 10.72 -14.05
CA LEU A 266 17.45 11.58 -13.14
C LEU A 266 16.55 12.55 -12.37
N ALA A 267 15.37 12.86 -12.90
CA ALA A 267 14.39 13.71 -12.27
C ALA A 267 12.99 13.16 -12.53
N ALA A 268 12.12 13.16 -11.51
CA ALA A 268 10.74 12.74 -11.68
C ALA A 268 9.87 13.32 -10.58
N ASP A 269 8.61 13.58 -10.92
CA ASP A 269 7.62 13.93 -9.90
C ASP A 269 6.23 13.41 -10.28
N ILE A 270 5.38 13.25 -9.27
CA ILE A 270 3.96 12.91 -9.41
C ILE A 270 3.12 14.15 -9.11
N SER A 271 2.22 14.47 -10.05
CA SER A 271 1.28 15.57 -9.90
C SER A 271 0.43 15.47 -8.62
N ALA A 272 -0.01 16.61 -8.10
CA ALA A 272 -0.76 16.68 -6.85
C ALA A 272 -2.10 15.91 -6.89
N ASP A 273 -2.75 15.89 -8.05
CA ASP A 273 -3.96 15.12 -8.32
C ASP A 273 -3.68 13.64 -8.67
N GLN A 274 -2.40 13.25 -8.72
CA GLN A 274 -1.90 11.92 -9.06
C GLN A 274 -2.31 11.43 -10.45
N THR A 275 -2.67 12.32 -11.37
CA THR A 275 -3.10 11.96 -12.74
C THR A 275 -1.94 11.89 -13.73
N MET A 276 -0.85 12.57 -13.42
CA MET A 276 0.35 12.69 -14.25
C MET A 276 1.63 12.35 -13.49
N ILE A 277 2.56 11.68 -14.17
CA ILE A 277 3.96 11.52 -13.74
C ILE A 277 4.83 12.15 -14.82
N ALA A 278 5.69 13.09 -14.41
CA ALA A 278 6.66 13.70 -15.29
C ALA A 278 8.06 13.14 -15.00
N VAL A 279 8.82 12.87 -16.06
CA VAL A 279 10.18 12.30 -15.96
C VAL A 279 11.14 13.11 -16.83
N GLY A 280 12.35 13.28 -16.31
CA GLY A 280 13.51 13.88 -16.95
C GLY A 280 14.66 12.89 -16.98
N SER A 281 15.25 12.71 -18.17
CA SER A 281 16.38 11.80 -18.37
C SER A 281 17.56 12.50 -19.04
N SER A 282 18.66 11.77 -19.17
CA SER A 282 19.87 12.19 -19.92
C SER A 282 19.59 12.45 -21.41
N ASN A 283 18.42 12.01 -21.92
CA ASN A 283 17.97 12.28 -23.29
C ASN A 283 17.57 13.74 -23.53
N LYS A 284 17.64 14.61 -22.50
CA LYS A 284 17.33 16.06 -22.58
C LYS A 284 15.85 16.33 -22.85
N LEU A 285 15.01 15.35 -22.56
CA LEU A 285 13.58 15.39 -22.76
C LEU A 285 12.89 15.42 -21.41
N VAL A 286 11.77 16.12 -21.37
CA VAL A 286 10.76 15.93 -20.33
C VAL A 286 9.61 15.17 -20.95
N ARG A 287 9.22 14.06 -20.34
CA ARG A 287 8.04 13.28 -20.74
C ARG A 287 7.03 13.25 -19.62
N ILE A 288 5.76 13.45 -19.97
CA ILE A 288 4.65 13.40 -19.03
C ILE A 288 3.76 12.22 -19.41
N TYR A 289 3.51 11.34 -18.45
CA TYR A 289 2.72 10.13 -18.60
C TYR A 289 1.42 10.23 -17.80
N SER A 290 0.37 9.64 -18.31
CA SER A 290 -0.87 9.40 -17.57
C SER A 290 -0.68 8.27 -16.56
N THR A 291 -1.11 8.47 -15.32
CA THR A 291 -1.06 7.42 -14.29
C THR A 291 -2.16 6.37 -14.45
N SER A 292 -3.24 6.67 -15.19
CA SER A 292 -4.38 5.76 -15.31
C SER A 292 -4.12 4.58 -16.26
N ASP A 293 -3.37 4.82 -17.32
CA ASP A 293 -3.11 3.85 -18.39
C ASP A 293 -1.64 3.77 -18.83
N GLY A 294 -0.76 4.59 -18.24
CA GLY A 294 0.66 4.64 -18.58
C GLY A 294 0.96 5.26 -19.94
N SER A 295 -0.03 5.86 -20.61
CA SER A 295 0.17 6.48 -21.92
C SER A 295 1.02 7.76 -21.83
N LEU A 296 1.83 8.01 -22.86
CA LEU A 296 2.59 9.25 -22.98
C LEU A 296 1.63 10.39 -23.37
N LEU A 297 1.49 11.38 -22.50
CA LEU A 297 0.68 12.59 -22.73
C LEU A 297 1.47 13.63 -23.51
N HIS A 298 2.68 13.96 -23.04
CA HIS A 298 3.50 15.04 -23.60
C HIS A 298 4.98 14.65 -23.71
N GLU A 299 5.63 15.08 -24.79
CA GLU A 299 7.08 14.97 -24.99
C GLU A 299 7.66 16.36 -25.31
N ILE A 300 8.48 16.90 -24.40
CA ILE A 300 8.97 18.27 -24.46
C ILE A 300 10.46 18.29 -24.84
N LYS A 301 10.76 18.93 -25.97
CA LYS A 301 12.10 19.03 -26.59
C LYS A 301 12.66 20.45 -26.51
N LYS A 302 13.20 20.83 -25.35
CA LYS A 302 13.73 22.18 -25.13
C LYS A 302 15.10 22.22 -24.45
N HIS A 303 15.32 21.35 -23.47
CA HIS A 303 16.57 21.33 -22.70
C HIS A 303 17.77 21.03 -23.59
N THR A 304 18.91 21.65 -23.24
CA THR A 304 20.14 21.53 -24.03
C THR A 304 21.10 20.47 -23.49
N ASP A 305 20.83 20.02 -22.27
CA ASP A 305 21.58 18.99 -21.56
C ASP A 305 20.63 18.13 -20.70
N TRP A 306 21.19 17.22 -19.90
CA TRP A 306 20.45 16.30 -19.04
C TRP A 306 19.49 17.05 -18.12
N VAL A 307 18.24 16.58 -18.07
CA VAL A 307 17.24 17.11 -17.12
C VAL A 307 17.51 16.45 -15.77
N CYS A 308 17.96 17.24 -14.81
CA CYS A 308 18.44 16.74 -13.51
C CYS A 308 17.53 17.12 -12.34
N ALA A 309 16.63 18.09 -12.52
CA ALA A 309 15.63 18.44 -11.52
C ALA A 309 14.27 18.70 -12.19
N LEU A 310 13.20 18.25 -11.54
CA LEU A 310 11.84 18.34 -12.05
C LEU A 310 10.85 18.23 -10.89
N GLU A 311 9.87 19.13 -10.83
CA GLU A 311 8.82 19.10 -9.79
C GLU A 311 7.55 19.83 -10.25
N PHE A 312 6.38 19.23 -9.97
CA PHE A 312 5.08 19.87 -10.14
C PHE A 312 4.82 20.90 -9.04
N SER A 313 4.20 22.01 -9.42
CA SER A 313 3.68 22.97 -8.45
C SER A 313 2.64 22.31 -7.55
N PRO A 314 2.49 22.78 -6.29
CA PRO A 314 1.52 22.20 -5.36
C PRO A 314 0.06 22.20 -5.79
N ASP A 315 -0.33 23.15 -6.62
CA ASP A 315 -1.64 23.22 -7.24
C ASP A 315 -1.80 22.30 -8.47
N GLY A 316 -0.71 21.68 -8.94
CA GLY A 316 -0.68 20.81 -10.12
C GLY A 316 -0.75 21.56 -11.47
N VAL A 317 -0.74 22.90 -11.47
CA VAL A 317 -0.92 23.71 -12.68
C VAL A 317 0.36 23.80 -13.50
N LEU A 318 1.50 23.94 -12.82
CA LEU A 318 2.81 24.14 -13.44
C LEU A 318 3.74 22.95 -13.18
N LEU A 319 4.69 22.78 -14.09
CA LEU A 319 5.80 21.85 -13.97
C LEU A 319 7.09 22.64 -14.15
N ALA A 320 7.99 22.60 -13.17
CA ALA A 320 9.33 23.15 -13.31
C ALA A 320 10.29 22.05 -13.76
N SER A 321 11.20 22.37 -14.67
CA SER A 321 12.28 21.46 -15.08
C SER A 321 13.59 22.21 -15.27
N ALA A 322 14.70 21.60 -14.88
CA ALA A 322 16.03 22.19 -14.96
C ALA A 322 17.08 21.22 -15.48
N ASP A 323 18.08 21.76 -16.19
CA ASP A 323 19.16 20.99 -16.79
C ASP A 323 20.56 21.31 -16.25
N ARG A 324 21.47 20.39 -16.57
CA ARG A 324 22.91 20.43 -16.27
C ARG A 324 23.65 21.65 -16.84
N ASN A 325 23.09 22.38 -17.80
CA ASN A 325 23.71 23.55 -18.41
C ASN A 325 23.12 24.88 -17.90
N GLY A 326 22.31 24.83 -16.83
CA GLY A 326 21.70 26.02 -16.22
C GLY A 326 20.39 26.46 -16.87
N GLY A 327 19.86 25.67 -17.82
CA GLY A 327 18.56 25.92 -18.44
C GLY A 327 17.42 25.48 -17.51
N MET A 328 16.53 26.41 -17.16
CA MET A 328 15.35 26.12 -16.34
C MET A 328 14.09 26.70 -16.99
N PHE A 329 13.03 25.89 -17.03
CA PHE A 329 11.77 26.22 -17.69
C PHE A 329 10.60 25.87 -16.79
N MET A 330 9.50 26.60 -16.95
CA MET A 330 8.20 26.26 -16.41
C MET A 330 7.25 25.90 -17.55
N TRP A 331 6.43 24.90 -17.33
CA TRP A 331 5.46 24.36 -18.28
C TRP A 331 4.07 24.36 -17.66
N GLU A 332 3.05 24.56 -18.47
CA GLU A 332 1.68 24.19 -18.11
C GLU A 332 1.59 22.66 -18.06
N ALA A 333 1.27 22.09 -16.89
CA ALA A 333 1.29 20.65 -16.65
C ALA A 333 0.36 19.88 -17.60
N PHE A 334 -0.88 20.37 -17.77
CA PHE A 334 -1.92 19.71 -18.57
C PHE A 334 -1.69 19.79 -20.08
N THR A 335 -1.07 20.87 -20.56
CA THR A 335 -0.92 21.14 -22.01
C THR A 335 0.50 20.87 -22.52
N GLY A 336 1.48 20.76 -21.62
CA GLY A 336 2.91 20.68 -21.96
C GLY A 336 3.50 21.95 -22.57
N ARG A 337 2.76 23.07 -22.55
CA ARG A 337 3.20 24.34 -23.17
C ARG A 337 4.21 25.05 -22.28
N GLN A 338 5.19 25.70 -22.91
CA GLN A 338 6.16 26.52 -22.18
C GLN A 338 5.45 27.74 -21.59
N TYR A 339 5.45 27.86 -20.27
CA TYR A 339 4.91 28.99 -19.53
C TYR A 339 5.96 30.10 -19.37
N ALA A 340 7.17 29.76 -18.90
CA ALA A 340 8.26 30.73 -18.71
C ALA A 340 9.65 30.09 -18.81
N GLU A 341 10.67 30.93 -19.02
CA GLU A 341 12.08 30.56 -18.95
C GLU A 341 12.74 31.30 -17.78
N LEU A 342 13.35 30.56 -16.86
CA LEU A 342 13.94 31.07 -15.63
C LEU A 342 15.46 31.20 -15.78
N ARG A 343 15.91 32.37 -16.23
CA ARG A 343 17.33 32.63 -16.55
C ARG A 343 18.07 33.17 -15.34
N GLY A 344 19.17 32.53 -14.97
CA GLY A 344 20.03 33.08 -13.93
C GLY A 344 21.22 32.23 -13.52
N HIS A 345 21.02 30.92 -13.35
CA HIS A 345 22.10 30.00 -13.01
C HIS A 345 23.12 29.89 -14.14
N SER A 346 24.40 29.86 -13.77
CA SER A 346 25.51 29.80 -14.73
C SER A 346 26.16 28.41 -14.84
N ASN A 347 25.60 27.42 -14.15
CA ASN A 347 26.13 26.07 -14.06
C ASN A 347 24.98 25.07 -13.83
N PHE A 348 25.32 23.78 -13.72
CA PHE A 348 24.44 22.66 -13.37
C PHE A 348 23.44 23.04 -12.28
N ILE A 349 22.15 23.00 -12.60
CA ILE A 349 21.07 23.11 -11.62
C ILE A 349 20.82 21.70 -11.11
N THR A 350 21.02 21.50 -9.82
CA THR A 350 21.01 20.17 -9.21
C THR A 350 19.63 19.80 -8.68
N ASP A 351 18.88 20.77 -8.18
CA ASP A 351 17.58 20.52 -7.57
C ASP A 351 16.66 21.74 -7.64
N VAL A 352 15.35 21.48 -7.57
CA VAL A 352 14.28 22.48 -7.49
C VAL A 352 13.27 22.06 -6.44
N SER A 353 12.75 23.04 -5.68
CA SER A 353 11.73 22.79 -4.67
C SER A 353 10.66 23.87 -4.68
N TRP A 354 9.39 23.49 -4.76
CA TRP A 354 8.25 24.39 -4.63
C TRP A 354 7.88 24.65 -3.16
N ARG A 355 7.56 25.90 -2.84
CA ARG A 355 6.91 26.23 -1.57
C ARG A 355 5.47 25.72 -1.60
N GLY A 356 4.94 25.26 -0.46
CA GLY A 356 3.63 24.60 -0.37
C GLY A 356 2.41 25.42 -0.84
N ASP A 357 2.55 26.74 -1.06
CA ASP A 357 1.50 27.62 -1.58
C ASP A 357 1.61 27.91 -3.09
N SER A 358 2.52 27.23 -3.80
CA SER A 358 2.84 27.42 -5.22
C SER A 358 3.37 28.80 -5.61
N ASN A 359 3.55 29.75 -4.68
CA ASN A 359 3.91 31.12 -5.03
C ASN A 359 5.42 31.36 -5.17
N LEU A 360 6.25 30.41 -4.74
CA LEU A 360 7.69 30.49 -4.88
C LEU A 360 8.28 29.14 -5.28
N LEU A 361 9.22 29.18 -6.20
CA LEU A 361 10.08 28.07 -6.57
C LEU A 361 11.52 28.37 -6.14
N ALA A 362 12.16 27.45 -5.43
CA ALA A 362 13.58 27.50 -5.12
C ALA A 362 14.35 26.66 -6.13
N SER A 363 15.52 27.13 -6.54
CA SER A 363 16.48 26.37 -7.34
C SER A 363 17.89 26.50 -6.78
N VAL A 364 18.67 25.44 -6.89
CA VAL A 364 20.06 25.39 -6.42
C VAL A 364 20.99 24.85 -7.49
N SER A 365 22.25 25.26 -7.43
CA SER A 365 23.23 24.97 -8.48
C SER A 365 24.64 24.76 -7.94
N LEU A 366 25.45 24.08 -8.75
CA LEU A 366 26.90 24.03 -8.61
C LEU A 366 27.60 25.38 -8.85
N ASP A 367 26.86 26.44 -9.20
CA ASP A 367 27.36 27.82 -9.10
C ASP A 367 27.41 28.35 -7.65
N GLY A 368 26.90 27.57 -6.68
CA GLY A 368 26.90 27.88 -5.25
C GLY A 368 25.76 28.80 -4.81
N SER A 369 24.89 29.20 -5.74
CA SER A 369 23.75 30.06 -5.45
C SER A 369 22.47 29.26 -5.23
N LEU A 370 21.64 29.79 -4.33
CA LEU A 370 20.22 29.47 -4.23
C LEU A 370 19.44 30.66 -4.79
N ARG A 371 18.42 30.39 -5.61
CA ARG A 371 17.56 31.40 -6.22
C ARG A 371 16.10 31.12 -5.94
N LEU A 372 15.34 32.17 -5.68
CA LEU A 372 13.89 32.14 -5.51
C LEU A 372 13.22 32.82 -6.69
N TRP A 373 12.20 32.18 -7.23
CA TRP A 373 11.47 32.59 -8.41
C TRP A 373 9.99 32.78 -8.09
N GLU A 374 9.42 33.86 -8.59
CA GLU A 374 7.98 34.09 -8.61
C GLU A 374 7.43 33.49 -9.91
N PRO A 375 6.49 32.53 -9.83
CA PRO A 375 6.01 31.80 -10.99
C PRO A 375 5.20 32.67 -11.94
N GLU A 376 4.37 33.60 -11.43
CA GLU A 376 3.43 34.41 -12.23
C GLU A 376 4.12 35.05 -13.45
N ASN A 377 5.30 35.66 -13.24
CA ASN A 377 6.06 36.34 -14.28
C ASN A 377 7.42 35.68 -14.59
N GLY A 378 7.79 34.63 -13.87
CA GLY A 378 9.12 34.00 -13.95
C GLY A 378 10.26 34.90 -13.46
N ASN A 379 9.98 35.87 -12.60
CA ASN A 379 10.98 36.81 -12.10
C ASN A 379 11.78 36.19 -10.94
N GLN A 380 13.07 36.51 -10.89
CA GLN A 380 13.88 36.19 -9.72
C GLN A 380 13.56 37.16 -8.58
N VAL A 381 13.01 36.64 -7.49
CA VAL A 381 12.69 37.40 -6.27
C VAL A 381 13.94 37.62 -5.43
N LYS A 382 14.78 36.59 -5.29
CA LYS A 382 15.95 36.63 -4.41
C LYS A 382 17.05 35.67 -4.83
N THR A 383 18.28 35.98 -4.46
CA THR A 383 19.42 35.07 -4.57
C THR A 383 20.43 35.31 -3.44
N TRP A 384 21.07 34.24 -2.99
CA TRP A 384 22.22 34.29 -2.10
C TRP A 384 23.14 33.08 -2.31
N SER A 385 24.35 33.13 -1.77
CA SER A 385 25.24 31.97 -1.75
C SER A 385 24.87 31.08 -0.56
N ALA A 386 24.29 29.92 -0.84
CA ALA A 386 23.95 28.94 0.19
C ALA A 386 25.20 28.11 0.57
N ASP A 387 26.00 27.75 -0.43
CA ASP A 387 27.26 27.03 -0.27
C ASP A 387 28.28 27.54 -1.30
N GLY A 388 29.44 28.03 -0.85
CA GLY A 388 30.49 28.53 -1.73
C GLY A 388 31.17 27.46 -2.60
N ALA A 389 30.93 26.17 -2.32
CA ALA A 389 31.50 25.03 -3.05
C ALA A 389 30.54 24.39 -4.07
N GLY A 390 29.27 24.82 -4.11
CA GLY A 390 28.20 24.22 -4.92
C GLY A 390 27.18 23.49 -4.06
N VAL A 391 25.90 23.66 -4.40
CA VAL A 391 24.76 23.06 -3.69
C VAL A 391 24.24 21.90 -4.53
N GLU A 392 23.92 20.76 -3.91
CA GLU A 392 23.44 19.55 -4.59
C GLU A 392 21.92 19.35 -4.40
N SER A 393 21.35 19.68 -3.24
CA SER A 393 19.91 19.46 -2.95
C SER A 393 19.29 20.60 -2.15
N VAL A 394 17.99 20.85 -2.38
CA VAL A 394 17.17 21.86 -1.70
C VAL A 394 15.76 21.35 -1.41
N GLU A 395 15.26 21.60 -0.21
CA GLU A 395 13.87 21.27 0.14
C GLU A 395 13.21 22.42 0.91
N TYR A 396 12.00 22.82 0.49
CA TYR A 396 11.11 23.64 1.30
C TYR A 396 10.47 22.82 2.41
N THR A 397 10.52 23.35 3.64
CA THR A 397 9.70 22.87 4.74
C THR A 397 8.27 23.42 4.61
N ARG A 398 7.29 22.80 5.28
CA ARG A 398 5.90 23.26 5.25
C ARG A 398 5.70 24.66 5.84
N ASP A 399 6.57 25.05 6.78
CA ASP A 399 6.57 26.40 7.37
C ASP A 399 7.32 27.45 6.53
N GLY A 400 7.80 27.08 5.35
CA GLY A 400 8.41 28.01 4.38
C GLY A 400 9.90 28.30 4.62
N ARG A 401 10.57 27.54 5.49
CA ARG A 401 12.04 27.50 5.61
C ARG A 401 12.63 26.66 4.48
N LEU A 402 13.94 26.75 4.32
CA LEU A 402 14.70 26.04 3.30
C LEU A 402 15.80 25.21 3.91
N LEU A 403 15.94 23.97 3.45
CA LEU A 403 17.03 23.07 3.79
C LEU A 403 17.94 22.93 2.56
N THR A 404 19.25 22.97 2.75
CA THR A 404 20.22 22.80 1.65
C THR A 404 21.34 21.84 2.04
N GLY A 405 21.81 21.03 1.10
CA GLY A 405 23.02 20.22 1.22
C GLY A 405 23.90 20.38 -0.01
N GLY A 406 25.21 20.25 0.16
CA GLY A 406 26.14 20.42 -0.96
C GLY A 406 27.58 20.03 -0.68
N ARG A 407 28.48 20.64 -1.44
CA ARG A 407 29.91 20.29 -1.51
C ARG A 407 30.73 20.81 -0.33
N SER A 408 30.19 21.72 0.48
CA SER A 408 30.74 22.06 1.80
C SER A 408 30.62 20.92 2.81
N LYS A 409 29.89 19.84 2.48
CA LYS A 409 29.62 18.68 3.35
C LYS A 409 28.72 19.02 4.54
N VAL A 410 28.14 20.22 4.55
CA VAL A 410 27.31 20.74 5.64
C VAL A 410 25.88 20.89 5.14
N THR A 411 24.95 20.30 5.86
CA THR A 411 23.53 20.61 5.71
C THR A 411 23.24 21.90 6.46
N SER A 412 22.53 22.84 5.82
CA SER A 412 22.19 24.15 6.39
C SER A 412 20.68 24.38 6.34
N LEU A 413 20.11 24.96 7.40
CA LEU A 413 18.72 25.41 7.49
C LEU A 413 18.66 26.93 7.41
N TRP A 414 17.73 27.45 6.61
CA TRP A 414 17.57 28.86 6.30
C TRP A 414 16.15 29.32 6.57
N ASP A 415 15.98 30.60 6.93
CA ASP A 415 14.67 31.24 6.92
C ASP A 415 14.22 31.59 5.48
N ALA A 416 12.94 31.94 5.33
CA ALA A 416 12.35 32.33 4.05
C ALA A 416 13.01 33.57 3.42
N ASN A 417 13.78 34.34 4.20
CA ASN A 417 14.50 35.53 3.77
C ASN A 417 15.99 35.25 3.50
N GLY A 418 16.44 33.98 3.46
CA GLY A 418 17.84 33.63 3.20
C GLY A 418 18.79 33.92 4.38
N GLY A 419 18.25 34.18 5.58
CA GLY A 419 19.02 34.18 6.82
C GLY A 419 19.35 32.74 7.22
N LYS A 420 20.64 32.42 7.37
CA LYS A 420 21.06 31.10 7.87
C LYS A 420 20.66 30.94 9.32
N LEU A 421 19.83 29.95 9.61
CA LEU A 421 19.38 29.62 10.97
C LEU A 421 20.37 28.68 11.66
N ARG A 422 20.84 27.65 10.96
CA ARG A 422 21.69 26.61 11.56
C ARG A 422 22.48 25.82 10.52
N ASP A 423 23.66 25.35 10.94
CA ASP A 423 24.44 24.32 10.27
C ASP A 423 24.40 23.03 11.11
N PHE A 424 24.32 21.88 10.45
CA PHE A 424 24.36 20.56 11.08
C PHE A 424 25.76 19.94 11.00
N GLU A 425 25.97 18.83 11.72
CA GLU A 425 27.26 18.13 11.77
C GLU A 425 27.73 17.73 10.36
N ALA A 426 28.90 18.23 9.95
CA ALA A 426 29.45 17.99 8.62
C ALA A 426 29.73 16.50 8.34
N PHE A 427 29.43 16.06 7.12
CA PHE A 427 29.76 14.72 6.63
C PHE A 427 31.23 14.55 6.29
N SER A 428 31.62 13.29 6.07
CA SER A 428 32.95 12.94 5.57
C SER A 428 33.16 13.41 4.12
N ASP A 429 32.09 13.46 3.34
CA ASP A 429 32.06 13.82 1.92
C ASP A 429 30.83 14.66 1.56
N TYR A 430 30.61 14.94 0.27
CA TYR A 430 29.52 15.80 -0.22
C TYR A 430 28.16 15.33 0.28
N THR A 431 27.35 16.27 0.76
CA THR A 431 25.95 16.04 1.06
C THR A 431 25.19 16.09 -0.25
N LEU A 432 24.63 14.96 -0.67
CA LEU A 432 23.95 14.83 -1.95
C LEU A 432 22.48 15.19 -1.83
N GLU A 433 21.81 14.67 -0.81
CA GLU A 433 20.37 14.77 -0.67
C GLU A 433 19.99 15.22 0.74
N VAL A 434 18.96 16.05 0.83
CA VAL A 434 18.41 16.55 2.09
C VAL A 434 16.89 16.43 2.09
N THR A 435 16.30 16.14 3.25
CA THR A 435 14.84 16.16 3.41
C THR A 435 14.43 16.51 4.85
N PHE A 436 13.23 17.05 5.00
CA PHE A 436 12.71 17.54 6.28
C PHE A 436 11.41 16.84 6.67
N SER A 437 11.42 16.14 7.81
CA SER A 437 10.19 15.56 8.37
C SER A 437 9.46 16.61 9.23
N ASP A 438 8.41 17.21 8.68
CA ASP A 438 7.59 18.19 9.42
C ASP A 438 6.90 17.57 10.65
N GLU A 439 6.43 16.32 10.55
CA GLU A 439 5.70 15.65 11.65
C GLU A 439 6.60 15.36 12.86
N THR A 440 7.90 15.15 12.64
CA THR A 440 8.85 14.84 13.73
C THR A 440 9.85 15.97 14.00
N ASN A 441 9.79 17.06 13.22
CA ASN A 441 10.74 18.19 13.24
C ASN A 441 12.20 17.71 13.12
N ARG A 442 12.47 16.83 12.15
CA ARG A 442 13.79 16.22 11.92
C ARG A 442 14.36 16.60 10.56
N VAL A 443 15.66 16.85 10.55
CA VAL A 443 16.46 17.01 9.34
C VAL A 443 17.13 15.68 9.03
N ILE A 444 17.03 15.24 7.78
CA ILE A 444 17.68 14.02 7.28
C ILE A 444 18.54 14.41 6.09
N ALA A 445 19.76 13.90 6.03
CA ALA A 445 20.62 14.10 4.88
C ALA A 445 21.47 12.86 4.60
N GLY A 446 21.86 12.70 3.34
CA GLY A 446 22.70 11.60 2.85
C GLY A 446 23.97 12.11 2.17
N ASP A 447 25.08 11.39 2.35
CA ASP A 447 26.36 11.72 1.72
C ASP A 447 26.75 10.78 0.56
N TRP A 448 27.81 11.16 -0.14
CA TRP A 448 28.41 10.36 -1.23
C TRP A 448 28.92 8.98 -0.80
N ASN A 449 29.29 8.83 0.48
CA ASN A 449 29.78 7.57 1.03
C ASN A 449 28.66 6.67 1.58
N GLY A 450 27.41 7.13 1.52
CA GLY A 450 26.26 6.35 1.90
C GLY A 450 25.83 6.46 3.36
N GLU A 451 26.38 7.42 4.09
CA GLU A 451 25.96 7.73 5.45
C GLU A 451 24.68 8.59 5.39
N VAL A 452 23.63 8.14 6.05
CA VAL A 452 22.40 8.92 6.26
C VAL A 452 22.32 9.32 7.72
N ARG A 453 22.27 10.62 8.00
CA ARG A 453 22.21 11.17 9.36
C ARG A 453 20.86 11.82 9.62
N VAL A 454 20.44 11.77 10.88
CA VAL A 454 19.20 12.39 11.36
C VAL A 454 19.51 13.32 12.53
N TRP A 455 19.03 14.56 12.44
CA TRP A 455 19.16 15.57 13.49
C TRP A 455 17.81 16.11 13.92
N ASN A 456 17.75 16.60 15.14
CA ASN A 456 16.66 17.47 15.59
C ASN A 456 16.84 18.85 14.97
N ALA A 457 15.79 19.36 14.30
CA ALA A 457 15.84 20.63 13.61
C ALA A 457 15.93 21.85 14.56
N GLU A 458 15.42 21.72 15.79
CA GLU A 458 15.32 22.82 16.76
C GLU A 458 16.67 23.17 17.39
N ASP A 459 17.45 22.17 17.80
CA ASP A 459 18.72 22.34 18.51
C ASP A 459 19.95 21.88 17.70
N GLY A 460 19.77 21.12 16.61
CA GLY A 460 20.84 20.56 15.80
C GLY A 460 21.48 19.28 16.38
N ALA A 461 20.92 18.71 17.44
CA ALA A 461 21.45 17.51 18.07
C ALA A 461 21.28 16.29 17.15
N ARG A 462 22.35 15.49 17.03
CA ARG A 462 22.32 14.24 16.27
C ARG A 462 21.49 13.20 17.01
N LEU A 463 20.46 12.68 16.34
CA LEU A 463 19.55 11.68 16.86
C LEU A 463 20.00 10.26 16.49
N GLY A 464 20.60 10.08 15.31
CA GLY A 464 21.09 8.78 14.85
C GLY A 464 21.39 8.74 13.36
N ASN A 465 21.52 7.52 12.83
CA ASN A 465 21.80 7.25 11.43
C ASN A 465 20.80 6.23 10.86
N LEU A 466 20.52 6.34 9.55
CA LEU A 466 19.74 5.34 8.81
C LEU A 466 20.68 4.50 7.93
N ASN A 467 20.26 3.28 7.60
CA ASN A 467 21.04 2.37 6.76
C ASN A 467 20.31 2.07 5.45
N GLN A 468 20.85 2.60 4.34
CA GLN A 468 20.35 2.33 2.99
C GLN A 468 20.63 0.92 2.45
N ASN A 469 21.49 0.14 3.13
CA ASN A 469 21.95 -1.17 2.67
C ASN A 469 21.90 -2.19 3.83
N PRO A 470 20.69 -2.61 4.23
CA PRO A 470 20.52 -3.56 5.31
C PRO A 470 20.94 -4.98 4.93
N LEU A 471 21.35 -5.76 5.93
CA LEU A 471 21.60 -7.20 5.76
C LEU A 471 20.29 -7.95 5.43
N HIS A 472 20.42 -9.03 4.65
CA HIS A 472 19.37 -10.05 4.49
C HIS A 472 18.91 -10.59 5.85
N LEU A 473 17.64 -10.98 5.98
CA LEU A 473 17.08 -11.43 7.27
C LEU A 473 17.81 -12.65 7.81
N GLN A 474 18.23 -13.57 6.94
CA GLN A 474 19.00 -14.75 7.35
C GLN A 474 20.35 -14.36 7.97
N ALA A 475 21.06 -13.40 7.39
CA ALA A 475 22.32 -12.90 7.94
C ALA A 475 22.11 -12.12 9.26
N LYS A 476 21.00 -11.38 9.38
CA LYS A 476 20.60 -10.74 10.66
C LYS A 476 20.34 -11.77 11.74
N LEU A 477 19.64 -12.87 11.42
CA LEU A 477 19.38 -13.97 12.34
C LEU A 477 20.69 -14.64 12.78
N GLU A 478 21.60 -14.93 11.85
CA GLU A 478 22.91 -15.52 12.15
C GLU A 478 23.75 -14.63 13.08
N LYS A 479 23.75 -13.33 12.82
CA LYS A 479 24.42 -12.35 13.70
C LYS A 479 23.78 -12.31 15.09
N ALA A 480 22.45 -12.26 15.17
CA ALA A 480 21.73 -12.27 16.44
C ALA A 480 21.97 -13.58 17.23
N GLN A 481 22.05 -14.72 16.53
CA GLN A 481 22.35 -16.01 17.14
C GLN A 481 23.78 -16.09 17.65
N ALA A 482 24.74 -15.54 16.91
CA ALA A 482 26.14 -15.45 17.35
C ALA A 482 26.27 -14.57 18.60
N GLU A 483 25.59 -13.43 18.64
CA GLU A 483 25.54 -12.54 19.79
C GLU A 483 24.85 -13.20 20.99
N LEU A 484 23.72 -13.89 20.78
CA LEU A 484 23.05 -14.68 21.81
C LEU A 484 23.98 -15.73 22.42
N ASN A 485 24.75 -16.45 21.61
CA ASN A 485 25.70 -17.46 22.09
C ASN A 485 26.81 -16.83 22.95
N GLN A 486 27.31 -15.65 22.57
CA GLN A 486 28.30 -14.91 23.36
C GLN A 486 27.73 -14.43 24.70
N ILE A 487 26.54 -13.81 24.67
CA ILE A 487 25.86 -13.30 25.87
C ILE A 487 25.48 -14.44 26.81
N GLN A 488 25.02 -15.58 26.28
CA GLN A 488 24.74 -16.78 27.07
C GLN A 488 26.00 -17.28 27.78
N GLY A 489 27.15 -17.27 27.11
CA GLY A 489 28.44 -17.61 27.72
C GLY A 489 28.77 -16.70 28.90
N VAL A 490 28.66 -15.37 28.72
CA VAL A 490 28.89 -14.37 29.79
C VAL A 490 27.89 -14.54 30.93
N HIS A 491 26.61 -14.76 30.63
CA HIS A 491 25.58 -14.98 31.63
C HIS A 491 25.87 -16.22 32.48
N ASN A 492 26.25 -17.34 31.86
CA ASN A 492 26.60 -18.57 32.58
C ASN A 492 27.77 -18.35 33.56
N THR A 493 28.81 -17.61 33.15
CA THR A 493 29.93 -17.26 34.04
C THR A 493 29.49 -16.39 35.20
N ASN A 494 28.67 -15.35 34.94
CA ASN A 494 28.19 -14.45 35.99
C ASN A 494 27.25 -15.14 36.97
N ALA A 495 26.37 -16.02 36.46
CA ALA A 495 25.45 -16.82 37.28
C ALA A 495 26.21 -17.78 38.21
N GLU A 496 27.27 -18.43 37.71
CA GLU A 496 28.12 -19.30 38.52
C GLU A 496 28.91 -18.51 39.58
N ALA A 497 29.44 -17.32 39.24
CA ALA A 497 30.10 -16.44 40.22
C ALA A 497 29.13 -15.94 41.31
N ALA A 498 27.89 -15.59 40.93
CA ALA A 498 26.84 -15.22 41.87
C ALA A 498 26.51 -16.38 42.82
N LYS A 499 26.36 -17.60 42.29
CA LYS A 499 26.16 -18.80 43.10
C LYS A 499 27.30 -19.01 44.10
N GLN A 500 28.55 -18.97 43.67
CA GLN A 500 29.72 -19.17 44.54
C GLN A 500 29.82 -18.12 45.65
N THR A 501 29.53 -16.85 45.35
CA THR A 501 29.54 -15.77 46.36
C THR A 501 28.36 -15.88 47.33
N ASN A 502 27.19 -16.31 46.87
CA ASN A 502 26.04 -16.62 47.75
C ASN A 502 26.33 -17.81 48.67
N ASP A 503 26.97 -18.87 48.16
CA ASP A 503 27.40 -20.02 48.97
C ASP A 503 28.43 -19.60 50.05
N ALA A 504 29.38 -18.73 49.67
CA ALA A 504 30.34 -18.17 50.62
C ALA A 504 29.67 -17.28 51.68
N LEU A 505 28.71 -16.43 51.30
CA LEU A 505 27.90 -15.64 52.23
C LEU A 505 27.13 -16.55 53.19
N ALA A 506 26.48 -17.61 52.69
CA ALA A 506 25.77 -18.56 53.53
C ALA A 506 26.69 -19.25 54.55
N ALA A 507 27.92 -19.57 54.15
CA ALA A 507 28.92 -20.14 55.05
C ALA A 507 29.35 -19.16 56.15
N VAL A 508 29.65 -17.90 55.82
CA VAL A 508 30.03 -16.87 56.80
C VAL A 508 28.86 -16.50 57.71
N GLN A 509 27.64 -16.43 57.16
CA GLN A 509 26.42 -16.17 57.93
C GLN A 509 26.18 -17.28 58.95
N LYS A 510 26.42 -18.55 58.58
CA LYS A 510 26.34 -19.68 59.51
C LYS A 510 27.35 -19.52 60.65
N GLN A 511 28.61 -19.21 60.33
CA GLN A 511 29.65 -18.96 61.36
C GLN A 511 29.27 -17.82 62.30
N SER A 512 28.73 -16.72 61.77
CA SER A 512 28.26 -15.58 62.56
C SER A 512 27.11 -15.96 63.50
N ASN A 513 26.14 -16.75 63.01
CA ASN A 513 25.02 -17.24 63.82
C ASN A 513 25.49 -18.18 64.94
N ASP A 514 26.42 -19.09 64.62
CA ASP A 514 27.01 -20.01 65.60
C ASP A 514 27.80 -19.24 66.68
N ALA A 515 28.57 -18.22 66.28
CA ALA A 515 29.31 -17.35 67.22
C ALA A 515 28.36 -16.52 68.10
N ALA A 516 27.27 -15.99 67.55
CA ALA A 516 26.26 -15.27 68.32
C ALA A 516 25.56 -16.17 69.35
N ALA A 517 25.25 -17.43 68.97
CA ALA A 517 24.70 -18.41 69.89
C ALA A 517 25.67 -18.77 71.03
N ALA A 518 26.96 -18.94 70.71
CA ALA A 518 28.01 -19.20 71.70
C ALA A 518 28.21 -18.01 72.66
N LEU A 519 28.21 -16.78 72.15
CA LEU A 519 28.28 -15.56 72.96
C LEU A 519 27.08 -15.43 73.89
N LYS A 520 25.87 -15.75 73.41
CA LYS A 520 24.67 -15.77 74.24
C LYS A 520 24.82 -16.78 75.39
N GLN A 521 25.20 -18.02 75.08
CA GLN A 521 25.45 -19.04 76.10
C GLN A 521 26.51 -18.62 77.13
N ALA A 522 27.63 -18.04 76.68
CA ALA A 522 28.70 -17.58 77.56
C ALA A 522 28.25 -16.40 78.45
N THR A 523 27.44 -15.50 77.90
CA THR A 523 26.85 -14.36 78.63
C THR A 523 25.85 -14.85 79.69
N ASP A 524 24.98 -15.79 79.34
CA ASP A 524 24.02 -16.39 80.27
C ASP A 524 24.76 -17.11 81.41
N ALA A 525 25.81 -17.88 81.11
CA ALA A 525 26.65 -18.54 82.11
C ALA A 525 27.39 -17.56 83.03
N TYR A 526 27.92 -16.46 82.48
CA TYR A 526 28.55 -15.39 83.25
C TYR A 526 27.54 -14.71 84.20
N ASN A 527 26.37 -14.34 83.70
CA ASN A 527 25.33 -13.69 84.49
C ASN A 527 24.83 -14.60 85.62
N GLU A 528 24.70 -15.91 85.38
CA GLU A 528 24.30 -16.87 86.40
C GLU A 528 25.40 -17.07 87.47
N MET A 529 26.67 -17.06 87.06
CA MET A 529 27.79 -17.13 88.01
C MET A 529 27.91 -15.86 88.86
N ILE A 530 27.63 -14.68 88.28
CA ILE A 530 27.53 -13.41 89.02
C ILE A 530 26.47 -13.50 90.13
N LYS A 531 25.26 -13.99 89.80
CA LYS A 531 24.21 -14.22 90.81
C LYS A 531 24.67 -15.18 91.91
N THR A 532 25.35 -16.26 91.53
CA THR A 532 25.86 -17.26 92.46
C THR A 532 26.90 -16.65 93.41
N ARG A 533 27.83 -15.85 92.90
CA ARG A 533 28.80 -15.10 93.70
C ARG A 533 28.10 -14.12 94.63
N ASP A 534 27.12 -13.36 94.16
CA ASP A 534 26.42 -12.36 94.98
C ASP A 534 25.64 -13.01 96.13
N ALA A 535 24.97 -14.14 95.88
CA ALA A 535 24.33 -14.94 96.91
C ALA A 535 25.36 -15.49 97.92
N ALA A 536 26.50 -15.99 97.44
CA ALA A 536 27.59 -16.47 98.30
C ALA A 536 28.20 -15.34 99.15
N LYS A 537 28.35 -14.13 98.57
CA LYS A 537 28.86 -12.93 99.25
C LYS A 537 27.90 -12.46 100.34
N GLN A 538 26.61 -12.36 100.05
CA GLN A 538 25.60 -12.01 101.07
C GLN A 538 25.61 -13.01 102.23
N ASN A 539 25.75 -14.30 101.94
CA ASN A 539 25.86 -15.33 102.97
C ASN A 539 27.17 -15.21 103.78
N LEU A 540 28.29 -14.94 103.12
CA LEU A 540 29.59 -14.70 103.76
C LEU A 540 29.57 -13.45 104.66
N ASP A 541 29.01 -12.34 104.21
CA ASP A 541 28.91 -11.08 104.97
C ASP A 541 28.04 -11.28 106.22
N LYS A 542 26.92 -12.00 106.10
CA LYS A 542 26.05 -12.37 107.23
C LYS A 542 26.80 -13.20 108.27
N LEU A 543 27.51 -14.25 107.82
CA LEU A 543 28.28 -15.13 108.70
C LEU A 543 29.52 -14.45 109.29
N SER A 544 30.13 -13.50 108.56
CA SER A 544 31.25 -12.68 109.04
C SER A 544 30.82 -11.76 110.19
N ALA A 545 29.67 -11.09 110.03
CA ALA A 545 29.09 -10.25 111.08
C ALA A 545 28.72 -11.08 112.33
N GLU A 546 28.17 -12.28 112.13
CA GLU A 546 27.83 -13.20 113.23
C GLU A 546 29.09 -13.76 113.93
N HIS A 547 30.13 -14.14 113.18
CA HIS A 547 31.42 -14.59 113.71
C HIS A 547 32.13 -13.47 114.49
N ALA A 548 32.24 -12.26 113.92
CA ALA A 548 32.88 -11.12 114.56
C ALA A 548 32.14 -10.67 115.82
N GLY A 549 30.80 -10.62 115.78
CA GLY A 549 29.96 -10.31 116.94
C GLY A 549 30.12 -11.34 118.07
N THR A 550 30.13 -12.63 117.74
CA THR A 550 30.30 -13.71 118.72
C THR A 550 31.70 -13.73 119.32
N SER A 551 32.74 -13.51 118.51
CA SER A 551 34.14 -13.43 118.97
C SER A 551 34.37 -12.24 119.91
N LYS A 552 33.86 -11.05 119.55
CA LYS A 552 33.91 -9.85 120.42
C LYS A 552 33.18 -10.07 121.74
N ARG A 553 32.01 -10.73 121.71
CA ARG A 553 31.24 -11.07 122.91
C ARG A 553 32.01 -12.02 123.85
N ILE A 554 32.72 -13.00 123.30
CA ILE A 554 33.60 -13.89 124.08
C ILE A 554 34.76 -13.11 124.70
N GLU A 555 35.42 -12.21 123.97
CA GLU A 555 36.50 -11.38 124.54
C GLU A 555 36.00 -10.49 125.68
N GLU A 556 34.84 -9.86 125.53
CA GLU A 556 34.20 -9.05 126.57
C GLU A 556 33.88 -9.91 127.82
N LEU A 557 33.27 -11.08 127.61
CA LEU A 557 32.95 -12.00 128.71
C LEU A 557 34.22 -12.55 129.39
N LYS A 558 35.30 -12.84 128.65
CA LYS A 558 36.59 -13.28 129.20
C LYS A 558 37.32 -12.22 130.02
N LYS A 559 37.08 -10.93 129.76
CA LYS A 559 37.62 -9.83 130.59
C LYS A 559 36.81 -9.63 131.87
N VAL A 560 35.49 -9.79 131.80
CA VAL A 560 34.58 -9.49 132.92
C VAL A 560 34.43 -10.67 133.89
N LEU A 561 34.47 -11.92 133.40
CA LEU A 561 34.25 -13.11 134.22
C LEU A 561 35.32 -13.34 135.31
N PRO A 562 36.63 -13.12 135.09
CA PRO A 562 37.65 -13.23 136.14
C PRO A 562 37.44 -12.19 137.24
N LEU A 563 37.06 -10.97 136.87
CA LEU A 563 36.73 -9.90 137.82
C LEU A 563 35.47 -10.24 138.61
N LEU A 564 34.41 -10.75 137.98
CA LEU A 564 33.20 -11.24 138.66
C LEU A 564 33.49 -12.46 139.55
N THR A 565 34.44 -13.32 139.17
CA THR A 565 34.84 -14.49 139.98
C THR A 565 35.63 -14.06 141.20
N GLU A 566 36.55 -13.11 141.05
CA GLU A 566 37.29 -12.49 142.16
C GLU A 566 36.34 -11.69 143.07
N SER A 567 35.38 -10.98 142.48
CA SER A 567 34.34 -10.23 143.21
C SER A 567 33.39 -11.17 143.97
N ALA A 568 32.95 -12.27 143.35
CA ALA A 568 32.12 -13.29 143.98
C ALA A 568 32.87 -14.00 145.13
N ALA A 569 34.16 -14.32 144.93
CA ALA A 569 35.00 -14.92 145.97
C ALA A 569 35.23 -13.95 147.15
N LYS A 570 35.53 -12.67 146.87
CA LYS A 570 35.69 -11.63 147.90
C LYS A 570 34.37 -11.31 148.60
N MET A 571 33.24 -11.25 147.89
CA MET A 571 31.91 -11.03 148.47
C MET A 571 31.47 -12.22 149.34
N LYS A 572 31.76 -13.46 148.92
CA LYS A 572 31.55 -14.65 149.74
C LYS A 572 32.40 -14.60 151.02
N GLN A 573 33.67 -14.22 150.90
CA GLN A 573 34.59 -14.07 152.04
C GLN A 573 34.17 -12.92 152.98
N ALA A 574 33.62 -11.82 152.45
CA ALA A 574 33.06 -10.72 153.22
C ALA A 574 31.74 -11.09 153.93
N ALA A 575 30.87 -11.87 153.26
CA ALA A 575 29.64 -12.42 153.84
C ALA A 575 29.94 -13.44 154.96
N GLU A 576 30.99 -14.24 154.82
CA GLU A 576 31.45 -15.20 155.84
C GLU A 576 32.09 -14.52 157.07
N GLN A 577 32.71 -13.34 156.90
CA GLN A 577 33.33 -12.57 157.99
C GLN A 577 32.37 -11.64 158.75
N SER A 578 31.15 -11.43 158.23
CA SER A 578 30.15 -10.48 158.74
C SER A 578 28.85 -11.20 159.12
N ALA A 579 28.94 -12.23 159.97
CA ALA A 579 27.79 -13.06 160.32
C ALA A 579 26.67 -12.23 161.00
N GLY A 580 25.59 -11.97 160.24
CA GLY A 580 24.38 -11.26 160.71
C GLY A 580 23.77 -10.26 159.73
N ASP A 581 24.42 -9.94 158.59
CA ASP A 581 23.93 -8.94 157.63
C ASP A 581 23.20 -9.57 156.41
N GLU A 582 21.87 -9.51 156.42
CA GLU A 582 20.98 -10.08 155.38
C GLU A 582 21.11 -9.38 154.01
N GLN A 583 21.51 -8.09 153.97
CA GLN A 583 21.72 -7.37 152.71
C GLN A 583 22.99 -7.84 152.01
N LEU A 584 24.04 -8.16 152.77
CA LEU A 584 25.31 -8.67 152.25
C LEU A 584 25.16 -10.10 151.69
N ALA A 585 24.33 -10.94 152.32
CA ALA A 585 24.03 -12.29 151.83
C ALA A 585 23.26 -12.27 150.49
N LYS A 586 22.31 -11.35 150.32
CA LYS A 586 21.55 -11.17 149.07
C LYS A 586 22.42 -10.62 147.94
N ALA A 587 23.26 -9.63 148.24
CA ALA A 587 24.22 -9.10 147.27
C ALA A 587 25.28 -10.15 146.87
N SER A 588 25.69 -11.03 147.78
CA SER A 588 26.56 -12.17 147.46
C SER A 588 25.88 -13.20 146.55
N ALA A 589 24.59 -13.47 146.75
CA ALA A 589 23.81 -14.36 145.89
C ALA A 589 23.58 -13.75 144.49
N ASP A 590 23.33 -12.45 144.40
CA ASP A 590 23.17 -11.73 143.12
C ASP A 590 24.47 -11.70 142.31
N VAL A 591 25.63 -11.49 142.96
CA VAL A 591 26.94 -11.54 142.29
C VAL A 591 27.28 -12.96 141.84
N ALA A 592 26.93 -13.99 142.62
CA ALA A 592 27.09 -15.39 142.23
C ALA A 592 26.16 -15.79 141.07
N GLN A 593 24.92 -15.30 141.06
CA GLN A 593 23.98 -15.51 139.96
C GLN A 593 24.44 -14.80 138.68
N GLN A 594 24.89 -13.54 138.77
CA GLN A 594 25.49 -12.81 137.65
C GLN A 594 26.73 -13.52 137.11
N GLN A 595 27.59 -14.06 137.98
CA GLN A 595 28.76 -14.85 137.59
C GLN A 595 28.35 -16.14 136.86
N GLN A 596 27.38 -16.90 137.38
CA GLN A 596 26.89 -18.13 136.74
C GLN A 596 26.17 -17.85 135.41
N THR A 597 25.38 -16.78 135.31
CA THR A 597 24.72 -16.37 134.07
C THR A 597 25.75 -15.96 133.01
N LYS A 598 26.79 -15.20 133.38
CA LYS A 598 27.87 -14.83 132.46
C LYS A 598 28.80 -16.00 132.10
N ALA A 599 28.97 -16.98 132.99
CA ALA A 599 29.66 -18.23 132.68
C ALA A 599 28.86 -19.09 131.68
N ASN A 600 27.53 -19.17 131.84
CA ASN A 600 26.65 -19.87 130.89
C ASN A 600 26.57 -19.11 129.54
N GLU A 601 26.55 -17.77 129.53
CA GLU A 601 26.66 -16.96 128.31
C GLU A 601 27.99 -17.18 127.60
N LEU A 602 29.10 -17.30 128.33
CA LEU A 602 30.42 -17.60 127.77
C LEU A 602 30.46 -19.01 127.15
N ALA A 603 29.98 -20.03 127.86
CA ALA A 603 29.92 -21.40 127.34
C ALA A 603 29.01 -21.53 126.12
N ALA A 604 27.86 -20.83 126.10
CA ALA A 604 26.96 -20.79 124.96
C ALA A 604 27.57 -20.01 123.77
N ALA A 605 28.27 -18.90 124.02
CA ALA A 605 28.97 -18.16 122.97
C ALA A 605 30.17 -18.94 122.41
N GLU A 606 30.96 -19.62 123.25
CA GLU A 606 32.08 -20.48 122.81
C GLU A 606 31.59 -21.67 121.99
N LYS A 607 30.48 -22.31 122.40
CA LYS A 607 29.82 -23.35 121.59
C LYS A 607 29.33 -22.79 120.24
N LYS A 608 28.66 -21.63 120.25
CA LYS A 608 28.18 -20.97 119.04
C LYS A 608 29.34 -20.56 118.11
N LEU A 609 30.46 -20.08 118.65
CA LEU A 609 31.66 -19.77 117.87
C LEU A 609 32.29 -21.05 117.28
N ALA A 610 32.32 -22.15 118.03
CA ALA A 610 32.79 -23.45 117.53
C ALA A 610 31.90 -24.01 116.41
N GLU A 611 30.59 -23.70 116.42
CA GLU A 611 29.64 -24.07 115.36
C GLU A 611 29.72 -23.13 114.14
N VAL A 612 29.88 -21.82 114.34
CA VAL A 612 29.89 -20.80 113.26
C VAL A 612 31.23 -20.75 112.53
N THR A 613 32.36 -20.97 113.20
CA THR A 613 33.72 -20.94 112.59
C THR A 613 33.87 -21.87 111.37
N PRO A 614 33.55 -23.18 111.43
CA PRO A 614 33.69 -24.07 110.27
C PRO A 614 32.70 -23.73 109.14
N VAL A 615 31.53 -23.16 109.47
CA VAL A 615 30.53 -22.74 108.49
C VAL A 615 30.95 -21.44 107.79
N PHE A 616 31.57 -20.50 108.52
CA PHE A 616 32.17 -19.28 107.98
C PHE A 616 33.33 -19.58 107.02
N GLU A 617 34.29 -20.43 107.42
CA GLU A 617 35.40 -20.81 106.55
C GLU A 617 34.92 -21.55 105.29
N LYS A 618 33.88 -22.39 105.40
CA LYS A 618 33.27 -23.03 104.23
C LYS A 618 32.54 -22.03 103.33
N ALA A 619 31.83 -21.05 103.89
CA ALA A 619 31.19 -19.97 103.12
C ALA A 619 32.22 -19.10 102.39
N LYS A 620 33.39 -18.84 103.02
CA LYS A 620 34.52 -18.15 102.40
C LYS A 620 35.08 -18.94 101.22
N GLN A 621 35.32 -20.24 101.38
CA GLN A 621 35.75 -21.11 100.27
C GLN A 621 34.74 -21.14 99.11
N VAL A 622 33.43 -21.15 99.40
CA VAL A 622 32.37 -21.10 98.38
C VAL A 622 32.35 -19.76 97.66
N HIS A 623 32.51 -18.64 98.38
CA HIS A 623 32.66 -17.32 97.78
C HIS A 623 33.90 -17.24 96.89
N ASP A 624 35.07 -17.64 97.39
CA ASP A 624 36.34 -17.58 96.65
C ASP A 624 36.29 -18.47 95.39
N ALA A 625 35.64 -19.63 95.47
CA ALA A 625 35.38 -20.50 94.32
C ALA A 625 34.41 -19.86 93.31
N ALA A 626 33.35 -19.18 93.77
CA ALA A 626 32.43 -18.45 92.91
C ALA A 626 33.10 -17.23 92.26
N GLU A 627 33.97 -16.51 92.97
CA GLU A 627 34.77 -15.40 92.44
C GLU A 627 35.70 -15.88 91.32
N LYS A 628 36.38 -17.02 91.52
CA LYS A 628 37.17 -17.68 90.48
C LYS A 628 36.30 -18.10 89.29
N GLY A 629 35.12 -18.65 89.55
CA GLY A 629 34.14 -19.02 88.51
C GLY A 629 33.66 -17.81 87.68
N VAL A 630 33.46 -16.64 88.31
CA VAL A 630 33.16 -15.38 87.62
C VAL A 630 34.29 -14.99 86.69
N ALA A 631 35.55 -15.06 87.14
CA ALA A 631 36.71 -14.75 86.30
C ALA A 631 36.84 -15.71 85.10
N GLU A 632 36.61 -17.01 85.30
CA GLU A 632 36.66 -18.02 84.23
C GLU A 632 35.52 -17.85 83.20
N THR A 633 34.30 -17.56 83.66
CA THR A 633 33.15 -17.32 82.77
C THR A 633 33.25 -15.98 82.05
N LEU A 634 33.82 -14.95 82.68
CA LEU A 634 34.14 -13.67 82.02
C LEU A 634 35.17 -13.87 80.90
N ALA A 635 36.25 -14.62 81.15
CA ALA A 635 37.24 -14.92 80.12
C ALA A 635 36.62 -15.67 78.93
N LYS A 636 35.73 -16.64 79.16
CA LYS A 636 34.99 -17.34 78.11
C LYS A 636 34.06 -16.41 77.33
N LYS A 637 33.34 -15.52 78.02
CA LYS A 637 32.49 -14.50 77.41
C LYS A 637 33.32 -13.57 76.53
N ASP A 638 34.47 -13.08 77.00
CA ASP A 638 35.34 -12.17 76.25
C ASP A 638 35.91 -12.83 74.98
N VAL A 639 36.25 -14.13 75.05
CA VAL A 639 36.68 -14.90 73.87
C VAL A 639 35.54 -15.07 72.87
N ALA A 640 34.33 -15.40 73.34
CA ALA A 640 33.14 -15.52 72.49
C ALA A 640 32.76 -14.17 71.85
N GLN A 641 32.89 -13.07 72.61
CA GLN A 641 32.65 -11.71 72.13
C GLN A 641 33.64 -11.33 71.04
N LYS A 642 34.95 -11.54 71.26
CA LYS A 642 35.98 -11.30 70.24
C LYS A 642 35.75 -12.13 68.97
N THR A 643 35.26 -13.36 69.11
CA THR A 643 34.94 -14.23 67.96
C THR A 643 33.74 -13.68 67.18
N ALA A 644 32.67 -13.27 67.87
CA ALA A 644 31.50 -12.66 67.25
C ALA A 644 31.85 -11.33 66.56
N ASP A 645 32.59 -10.45 67.24
CA ASP A 645 33.04 -9.16 66.71
C ASP A 645 33.93 -9.33 65.48
N GLY A 646 34.83 -10.34 65.50
CA GLY A 646 35.71 -10.67 64.38
C GLY A 646 35.00 -11.15 63.12
N LEU A 647 33.72 -11.56 63.21
CA LEU A 647 32.91 -12.01 62.07
C LEU A 647 31.98 -10.94 61.49
N VAL A 648 31.82 -9.79 62.17
CA VAL A 648 30.95 -8.69 61.68
C VAL A 648 31.43 -8.16 60.33
N GLU A 649 32.72 -7.81 60.23
CA GLU A 649 33.28 -7.28 58.99
C GLU A 649 33.36 -8.33 57.85
N PRO A 650 33.83 -9.58 58.08
CA PRO A 650 33.75 -10.63 57.08
C PRO A 650 32.33 -10.88 56.55
N LEU A 651 31.31 -10.86 57.42
CA LEU A 651 29.92 -11.03 57.00
C LEU A 651 29.46 -9.88 56.10
N LYS A 652 29.77 -8.64 56.48
CA LYS A 652 29.48 -7.45 55.68
C LYS A 652 30.15 -7.52 54.30
N VAL A 653 31.44 -7.85 54.24
CA VAL A 653 32.19 -7.99 52.99
C VAL A 653 31.62 -9.12 52.12
N ALA A 654 31.25 -10.27 52.72
CA ALA A 654 30.61 -11.36 51.99
C ALA A 654 29.25 -10.94 51.41
N GLN A 655 28.45 -10.17 52.17
CA GLN A 655 27.16 -9.65 51.74
C GLN A 655 27.32 -8.67 50.57
N GLU A 656 28.27 -7.73 50.65
CA GLU A 656 28.56 -6.78 49.58
C GLU A 656 29.01 -7.48 48.29
N LYS A 657 29.88 -8.49 48.40
CA LYS A 657 30.33 -9.30 47.26
C LYS A 657 29.19 -10.08 46.61
N ALA A 658 28.35 -10.75 47.41
CA ALA A 658 27.20 -11.48 46.92
C ALA A 658 26.20 -10.55 46.21
N ASN A 659 25.91 -9.38 46.80
CA ASN A 659 25.03 -8.37 46.21
C ASN A 659 25.57 -7.87 44.86
N ALA A 660 26.87 -7.56 44.77
CA ALA A 660 27.50 -7.12 43.52
C ALA A 660 27.48 -8.21 42.42
N ALA A 661 27.76 -9.47 42.79
CA ALA A 661 27.72 -10.59 41.86
C ALA A 661 26.27 -10.86 41.36
N ASN A 662 25.28 -10.82 42.26
CA ASN A 662 23.87 -10.96 41.90
C ASN A 662 23.40 -9.83 40.97
N ALA A 663 23.81 -8.58 41.22
CA ALA A 663 23.49 -7.46 40.33
C ALA A 663 24.07 -7.67 38.91
N THR A 664 25.31 -8.17 38.84
CA THR A 664 25.99 -8.48 37.57
C THR A 664 25.32 -9.64 36.82
N ALA A 665 24.87 -10.67 37.53
CA ALA A 665 24.12 -11.79 36.95
C ALA A 665 22.72 -11.37 36.46
N ASN A 666 22.05 -10.47 37.19
CA ASN A 666 20.75 -9.93 36.79
C ASN A 666 20.85 -9.03 35.54
N ASP A 667 21.88 -8.18 35.45
CA ASP A 667 22.17 -7.38 34.26
C ASP A 667 22.45 -8.28 33.04
N SER A 668 23.29 -9.31 33.19
CA SER A 668 23.57 -10.24 32.09
C SER A 668 22.34 -11.07 31.70
N ASN A 669 21.47 -11.42 32.66
CA ASN A 669 20.20 -12.09 32.37
C ASN A 669 19.25 -11.18 31.56
N THR A 670 19.20 -9.89 31.89
CA THR A 670 18.39 -8.92 31.13
C THR A 670 18.88 -8.82 29.68
N LYS A 671 20.20 -8.76 29.48
CA LYS A 671 20.82 -8.79 28.14
C LYS A 671 20.55 -10.10 27.41
N LEU A 672 20.56 -11.23 28.11
CA LEU A 672 20.25 -12.54 27.54
C LEU A 672 18.80 -12.59 27.04
N GLN A 673 17.84 -12.11 27.83
CA GLN A 673 16.44 -12.04 27.44
C GLN A 673 16.23 -11.15 26.20
N ALA A 674 16.88 -9.99 26.16
CA ALA A 674 16.85 -9.10 24.99
C ALA A 674 17.42 -9.78 23.73
N ALA A 675 18.54 -10.50 23.85
CA ALA A 675 19.14 -11.24 22.73
C ALA A 675 18.22 -12.38 22.24
N GLN A 676 17.55 -13.09 23.15
CA GLN A 676 16.56 -14.12 22.81
C GLN A 676 15.36 -13.53 22.08
N GLN A 677 14.85 -12.38 22.54
CA GLN A 677 13.77 -11.65 21.86
C GLN A 677 14.17 -11.21 20.45
N LEU A 678 15.40 -10.75 20.27
CA LEU A 678 15.92 -10.35 18.96
C LEU A 678 16.00 -11.52 17.98
N VAL A 679 16.44 -12.70 18.43
CA VAL A 679 16.43 -13.94 17.61
C VAL A 679 15.00 -14.34 17.23
N ALA A 680 14.06 -14.29 18.19
CA ALA A 680 12.66 -14.59 17.93
C ALA A 680 12.04 -13.60 16.94
N GLN A 681 12.36 -12.31 17.07
CA GLN A 681 11.93 -11.26 16.15
C GLN A 681 12.38 -11.58 14.71
N TRP A 682 13.67 -11.82 14.47
CA TRP A 682 14.16 -12.10 13.11
C TRP A 682 13.62 -13.40 12.53
N THR A 683 13.41 -14.43 13.37
CA THR A 683 12.76 -15.68 12.94
C THR A 683 11.32 -15.43 12.50
N GLY A 684 10.57 -14.60 13.24
CA GLY A 684 9.22 -14.20 12.87
C GLY A 684 9.14 -13.34 11.60
N GLU A 685 10.14 -12.49 11.34
CA GLU A 685 10.21 -11.73 10.09
C GLU A 685 10.54 -12.60 8.88
N ILE A 686 11.36 -13.65 9.05
CA ILE A 686 11.66 -14.63 7.99
C ILE A 686 10.38 -15.41 7.62
N ASP A 687 9.63 -15.91 8.60
CA ASP A 687 8.35 -16.61 8.34
C ASP A 687 7.36 -15.70 7.60
N PHE A 688 7.25 -14.44 8.04
CA PHE A 688 6.39 -13.45 7.37
C PHE A 688 6.82 -13.20 5.92
N HIS A 689 8.13 -13.01 5.66
CA HIS A 689 8.65 -12.83 4.31
C HIS A 689 8.37 -14.05 3.41
N GLN A 690 8.60 -15.27 3.91
CA GLN A 690 8.34 -16.50 3.16
C GLN A 690 6.87 -16.63 2.75
N LYS A 691 5.94 -16.26 3.63
CA LYS A 691 4.49 -16.24 3.33
C LYS A 691 4.14 -15.18 2.28
N LEU A 692 4.77 -14.00 2.33
CA LEU A 692 4.59 -12.97 1.29
C LEU A 692 5.11 -13.43 -0.08
N VAL A 693 6.27 -14.08 -0.13
CA VAL A 693 6.83 -14.65 -1.37
C VAL A 693 5.88 -15.71 -1.93
N ALA A 694 5.44 -16.65 -1.08
CA ALA A 694 4.48 -17.67 -1.48
C ALA A 694 3.16 -17.06 -2.00
N LEU A 695 2.64 -16.02 -1.32
CA LEU A 695 1.45 -15.31 -1.77
C LEU A 695 1.66 -14.68 -3.16
N LYS A 696 2.79 -14.00 -3.37
CA LYS A 696 3.13 -13.37 -4.66
C LYS A 696 3.22 -14.40 -5.78
N GLU A 697 3.92 -15.51 -5.56
CA GLU A 697 4.03 -16.61 -6.53
C GLU A 697 2.66 -17.20 -6.88
N ARG A 698 1.78 -17.37 -5.88
CA ARG A 698 0.42 -17.86 -6.09
C ARG A 698 -0.47 -16.87 -6.83
N LYS A 699 -0.38 -15.57 -6.54
CA LYS A 699 -1.08 -14.51 -7.30
C LYS A 699 -0.60 -14.50 -8.75
N THR A 700 0.71 -14.59 -9.01
CA THR A 700 1.24 -14.71 -10.38
C THR A 700 0.68 -15.94 -11.08
N LYS A 701 0.66 -17.09 -10.40
CA LYS A 701 0.13 -18.31 -11.01
C LYS A 701 -1.37 -18.25 -11.27
N GLN A 702 -2.13 -17.62 -10.38
CA GLN A 702 -3.56 -17.36 -10.56
C GLN A 702 -3.79 -16.48 -11.80
N ASN A 703 -3.00 -15.42 -11.98
CA ASN A 703 -3.10 -14.54 -13.15
C ASN A 703 -2.76 -15.29 -14.46
N GLU A 704 -1.70 -16.12 -14.46
CA GLU A 704 -1.39 -16.97 -15.62
C GLU A 704 -2.55 -17.90 -15.99
N LEU A 705 -3.17 -18.53 -14.99
CA LEU A 705 -4.33 -19.40 -15.20
C LEU A 705 -5.55 -18.62 -15.68
N PHE A 706 -5.74 -17.39 -15.17
CA PHE A 706 -6.82 -16.51 -15.58
C PHE A 706 -6.69 -16.11 -17.05
N PHE A 707 -5.50 -15.68 -17.50
CA PHE A 707 -5.26 -15.38 -18.91
C PHE A 707 -5.42 -16.61 -19.81
N ALA A 708 -4.91 -17.77 -19.38
CA ALA A 708 -5.12 -19.02 -20.10
C ALA A 708 -6.62 -19.38 -20.21
N PHE A 709 -7.41 -19.13 -19.16
CA PHE A 709 -8.85 -19.29 -19.19
C PHE A 709 -9.51 -18.31 -20.17
N GLU A 710 -9.14 -17.02 -20.17
CA GLU A 710 -9.64 -16.04 -21.12
C GLU A 710 -9.34 -16.41 -22.58
N ASP A 711 -8.13 -16.89 -22.86
CA ASP A 711 -7.73 -17.33 -24.20
C ASP A 711 -8.60 -18.50 -24.70
N VAL A 712 -8.81 -19.52 -23.86
CA VAL A 712 -9.64 -20.68 -24.23
C VAL A 712 -11.11 -20.28 -24.34
N ALA A 713 -11.59 -19.37 -23.48
CA ALA A 713 -12.94 -18.82 -23.57
C ALA A 713 -13.15 -18.00 -24.85
N ALA A 714 -12.16 -17.21 -25.27
CA ALA A 714 -12.19 -16.47 -26.53
C ALA A 714 -12.19 -17.41 -27.75
N GLN A 715 -11.43 -18.50 -27.70
CA GLN A 715 -11.46 -19.54 -28.74
C GLN A 715 -12.84 -20.21 -28.83
N LEU A 716 -13.46 -20.52 -27.69
CA LEU A 716 -14.83 -21.06 -27.66
C LEU A 716 -15.83 -20.07 -28.28
N ALA A 717 -15.79 -18.80 -27.88
CA ALA A 717 -16.67 -17.76 -28.41
C ALA A 717 -16.53 -17.61 -29.94
N LYS A 718 -15.30 -17.69 -30.46
CA LYS A 718 -15.04 -17.68 -31.90
C LYS A 718 -15.65 -18.90 -32.60
N LEU A 719 -15.44 -20.11 -32.07
CA LEU A 719 -15.99 -21.33 -32.65
C LEU A 719 -17.53 -21.36 -32.60
N GLU A 720 -18.13 -20.84 -31.55
CA GLU A 720 -19.59 -20.68 -31.43
C GLU A 720 -20.13 -19.68 -32.46
N ALA A 721 -19.40 -18.58 -32.72
CA ALA A 721 -19.75 -17.63 -33.77
C ALA A 721 -19.62 -18.26 -35.19
N GLU A 722 -18.56 -19.02 -35.44
CA GLU A 722 -18.39 -19.77 -36.69
C GLU A 722 -19.48 -20.84 -36.89
N LEU A 723 -19.87 -21.54 -35.81
CA LEU A 723 -20.97 -22.49 -35.83
C LEU A 723 -22.30 -21.79 -36.16
N LYS A 724 -22.57 -20.64 -35.53
CA LYS A 724 -23.76 -19.84 -35.83
C LYS A 724 -23.77 -19.38 -37.29
N GLN A 725 -22.65 -18.89 -37.81
CA GLN A 725 -22.53 -18.51 -39.21
C GLN A 725 -22.78 -19.70 -40.15
N ALA A 726 -22.28 -20.89 -39.82
CA ALA A 726 -22.54 -22.11 -40.58
C ALA A 726 -24.03 -22.50 -40.55
N GLN A 727 -24.69 -22.37 -39.40
CA GLN A 727 -26.14 -22.61 -39.24
C GLN A 727 -26.97 -21.61 -40.06
N ASP A 728 -26.61 -20.32 -40.02
CA ASP A 728 -27.26 -19.28 -40.83
C ASP A 728 -27.06 -19.54 -42.34
N GLY A 729 -25.84 -19.98 -42.73
CA GLY A 729 -25.53 -20.38 -44.10
C GLY A 729 -26.35 -21.58 -44.57
N LEU A 730 -26.56 -22.58 -43.70
CA LEU A 730 -27.44 -23.71 -43.98
C LEU A 730 -28.90 -23.26 -44.14
N ALA A 731 -29.40 -22.40 -43.25
CA ALA A 731 -30.75 -21.86 -43.35
C ALA A 731 -30.95 -21.05 -44.65
N ALA A 732 -29.95 -20.26 -45.06
CA ALA A 732 -29.97 -19.52 -46.32
C ALA A 732 -29.96 -20.46 -47.55
N ALA A 733 -29.15 -21.52 -47.53
CA ALA A 733 -29.13 -22.53 -48.59
C ALA A 733 -30.48 -23.28 -48.71
N GLN A 734 -31.10 -23.61 -47.58
CA GLN A 734 -32.44 -24.19 -47.53
C GLN A 734 -33.51 -23.24 -48.08
N ALA A 735 -33.47 -21.97 -47.70
CA ALA A 735 -34.39 -20.94 -48.21
C ALA A 735 -34.22 -20.74 -49.73
N LYS A 736 -32.97 -20.75 -50.22
CA LYS A 736 -32.67 -20.66 -51.65
C LYS A 736 -33.22 -21.85 -52.42
N LEU A 737 -33.02 -23.07 -51.93
CA LEU A 737 -33.59 -24.28 -52.54
C LEU A 737 -35.13 -24.19 -52.59
N GLN A 738 -35.77 -23.71 -51.53
CA GLN A 738 -37.22 -23.51 -51.52
C GLN A 738 -37.66 -22.51 -52.61
N ALA A 739 -36.99 -21.36 -52.71
CA ALA A 739 -37.28 -20.37 -53.75
C ALA A 739 -37.08 -20.92 -55.17
N THR A 740 -36.01 -21.70 -55.39
CA THR A 740 -35.76 -22.37 -56.68
C THR A 740 -36.85 -23.39 -57.00
N ASN A 741 -37.32 -24.17 -56.01
CA ASN A 741 -38.44 -25.09 -56.18
C ASN A 741 -39.74 -24.35 -56.53
N ASP A 742 -40.03 -23.23 -55.87
CA ASP A 742 -41.19 -22.40 -56.18
C ASP A 742 -41.10 -21.82 -57.61
N GLN A 743 -39.90 -21.45 -58.05
CA GLN A 743 -39.65 -20.99 -59.41
C GLN A 743 -39.82 -22.10 -60.45
N VAL A 744 -39.40 -23.34 -60.15
CA VAL A 744 -39.67 -24.51 -61.00
C VAL A 744 -41.17 -24.70 -61.17
N VAL A 745 -41.96 -24.60 -60.10
CA VAL A 745 -43.44 -24.70 -60.15
C VAL A 745 -44.04 -23.56 -61.00
N ALA A 746 -43.56 -22.33 -60.85
CA ALA A 746 -44.02 -21.20 -61.66
C ALA A 746 -43.66 -21.35 -63.16
N ASN A 747 -42.46 -21.83 -63.46
CA ASN A 747 -42.01 -22.11 -64.82
C ASN A 747 -42.81 -23.26 -65.45
N GLN A 748 -43.15 -24.30 -64.68
CA GLN A 748 -44.02 -25.39 -65.10
C GLN A 748 -45.38 -24.84 -65.56
N LYS A 749 -46.01 -23.98 -64.75
CA LYS A 749 -47.28 -23.32 -65.08
C LYS A 749 -47.17 -22.42 -66.32
N THR A 750 -46.03 -21.75 -66.50
CA THR A 750 -45.76 -20.92 -67.68
C THR A 750 -45.65 -21.77 -68.95
N VAL A 751 -45.00 -22.94 -68.87
CA VAL A 751 -44.95 -23.91 -69.98
C VAL A 751 -46.34 -24.45 -70.31
N GLU A 752 -47.16 -24.77 -69.30
CA GLU A 752 -48.56 -25.19 -69.50
C GLU A 752 -49.37 -24.12 -70.23
N GLN A 753 -49.30 -22.86 -69.76
CA GLN A 753 -50.01 -21.74 -70.38
C GLN A 753 -49.51 -21.45 -71.81
N ALA A 754 -48.20 -21.47 -72.04
CA ALA A 754 -47.61 -21.31 -73.37
C ALA A 754 -48.03 -22.43 -74.32
N THR A 755 -48.16 -23.67 -73.80
CA THR A 755 -48.67 -24.82 -74.57
C THR A 755 -50.12 -24.61 -74.98
N THR A 756 -50.99 -24.18 -74.05
CA THR A 756 -52.38 -23.85 -74.36
C THR A 756 -52.49 -22.72 -75.39
N ASN A 757 -51.70 -21.64 -75.24
CA ASN A 757 -51.68 -20.53 -76.19
C ASN A 757 -51.21 -20.95 -77.58
N GLN A 758 -50.18 -21.79 -77.67
CA GLN A 758 -49.70 -22.34 -78.93
C GLN A 758 -50.77 -23.23 -79.60
N GLN A 759 -51.47 -24.07 -78.85
CA GLN A 759 -52.57 -24.91 -79.36
C GLN A 759 -53.74 -24.05 -79.88
N ASN A 760 -54.15 -23.03 -79.12
CA ASN A 760 -55.18 -22.08 -79.53
C ASN A 760 -54.77 -21.31 -80.78
N GLY A 761 -53.53 -20.83 -80.85
CA GLY A 761 -52.96 -20.17 -82.02
C GLY A 761 -52.95 -21.08 -83.25
N ALA A 762 -52.56 -22.36 -83.08
CA ALA A 762 -52.57 -23.35 -84.15
C ALA A 762 -53.99 -23.63 -84.66
N GLN A 763 -54.99 -23.68 -83.78
CA GLN A 763 -56.40 -23.82 -84.19
C GLN A 763 -56.93 -22.60 -84.95
N VAL A 764 -56.55 -21.39 -84.57
CA VAL A 764 -56.93 -20.15 -85.29
C VAL A 764 -56.33 -20.15 -86.70
N VAL A 765 -55.05 -20.50 -86.84
CA VAL A 765 -54.39 -20.65 -88.14
C VAL A 765 -55.08 -21.74 -88.97
N ALA A 766 -55.33 -22.93 -88.42
CA ALA A 766 -55.99 -24.03 -89.12
C ALA A 766 -57.41 -23.66 -89.61
N LYS A 767 -58.19 -22.91 -88.81
CA LYS A 767 -59.51 -22.40 -89.21
C LYS A 767 -59.40 -21.37 -90.34
N ALA A 768 -58.44 -20.45 -90.27
CA ALA A 768 -58.20 -19.44 -91.31
C ALA A 768 -57.71 -20.08 -92.62
N GLU A 769 -56.82 -21.08 -92.54
CA GLU A 769 -56.31 -21.86 -93.68
C GLU A 769 -57.42 -22.68 -94.36
N ALA A 770 -58.39 -23.21 -93.60
CA ALA A 770 -59.55 -23.91 -94.17
C ALA A 770 -60.58 -22.98 -94.84
N THR A 771 -60.65 -21.70 -94.44
CA THR A 771 -61.65 -20.73 -94.93
C THR A 771 -61.24 -20.06 -96.24
N LEU A 772 -59.93 -19.79 -96.44
CA LEU A 772 -59.40 -19.12 -97.63
C LEU A 772 -59.69 -19.86 -98.96
N PRO A 773 -59.53 -21.20 -99.05
CA PRO A 773 -59.86 -21.97 -100.25
C PRO A 773 -61.35 -21.87 -100.61
N GLN A 774 -62.24 -21.88 -99.62
CA GLN A 774 -63.68 -21.73 -99.83
C GLN A 774 -64.03 -20.33 -100.35
N LEU A 775 -63.40 -19.28 -99.82
CA LEU A 775 -63.55 -17.91 -100.33
C LEU A 775 -63.02 -17.77 -101.76
N ASN A 776 -61.87 -18.38 -102.07
CA ASN A 776 -61.29 -18.40 -103.42
C ASN A 776 -62.16 -19.17 -104.43
N GLU A 777 -62.74 -20.30 -104.02
CA GLU A 777 -63.70 -21.06 -104.84
C GLU A 777 -65.00 -20.24 -105.07
N THR A 778 -65.47 -19.52 -104.06
CA THR A 778 -66.64 -18.64 -104.16
C THR A 778 -66.36 -17.45 -105.10
N LEU A 779 -65.18 -16.84 -105.02
CA LEU A 779 -64.72 -15.80 -105.96
C LEU A 779 -64.61 -16.35 -107.38
N ALA A 780 -64.09 -17.56 -107.57
CA ALA A 780 -63.98 -18.20 -108.89
C ALA A 780 -65.38 -18.44 -109.50
N LYS A 781 -66.34 -18.94 -108.72
CA LYS A 781 -67.73 -19.10 -109.14
C LYS A 781 -68.43 -17.76 -109.42
N ALA A 782 -68.17 -16.73 -108.61
CA ALA A 782 -68.72 -15.38 -108.81
C ALA A 782 -68.14 -14.69 -110.06
N LYS A 783 -66.86 -14.91 -110.40
CA LYS A 783 -66.26 -14.46 -111.67
C LYS A 783 -66.90 -15.12 -112.88
N VAL A 784 -67.12 -16.44 -112.83
CA VAL A 784 -67.84 -17.18 -113.88
C VAL A 784 -69.27 -16.65 -114.04
N ALA A 785 -69.97 -16.34 -112.94
CA ALA A 785 -71.30 -15.74 -112.98
C ALA A 785 -71.30 -14.32 -113.59
N LEU A 786 -70.31 -13.48 -113.25
CA LEU A 786 -70.12 -12.14 -113.82
C LEU A 786 -69.89 -12.20 -115.34
N GLU A 787 -69.02 -13.10 -115.81
CA GLU A 787 -68.73 -13.33 -117.24
C GLU A 787 -69.95 -13.81 -118.03
N THR A 788 -70.84 -14.59 -117.40
CA THR A 788 -72.07 -15.10 -118.04
C THR A 788 -73.19 -14.05 -118.07
N SER A 789 -73.16 -13.04 -117.19
CA SER A 789 -74.22 -12.03 -117.02
C SER A 789 -74.13 -10.82 -117.95
N GLY A 790 -73.06 -10.68 -118.74
CA GLY A 790 -72.87 -9.52 -119.62
C GLY A 790 -72.43 -8.24 -118.90
N GLY A 791 -71.85 -8.33 -117.69
CA GLY A 791 -71.20 -7.21 -117.00
C GLY A 791 -72.09 -6.41 -116.05
N ASP A 792 -72.94 -7.08 -115.26
CA ASP A 792 -73.78 -6.46 -114.22
C ASP A 792 -72.94 -5.67 -113.19
N ALA A 793 -73.33 -4.41 -112.94
CA ALA A 793 -72.57 -3.47 -112.10
C ALA A 793 -72.60 -3.81 -110.60
N ASP A 794 -73.71 -4.36 -110.08
CA ASP A 794 -73.84 -4.74 -108.67
C ASP A 794 -73.04 -6.02 -108.38
N LEU A 795 -72.99 -6.93 -109.35
CA LEU A 795 -72.20 -8.17 -109.29
C LEU A 795 -70.70 -7.89 -109.40
N ASN A 796 -70.30 -6.88 -110.20
CA ASN A 796 -68.91 -6.43 -110.28
C ASN A 796 -68.43 -5.79 -108.96
N GLN A 797 -69.27 -4.97 -108.32
CA GLN A 797 -68.98 -4.38 -107.01
C GLN A 797 -68.86 -5.46 -105.92
N ALA A 798 -69.73 -6.47 -105.95
CA ALA A 798 -69.62 -7.62 -105.05
C ALA A 798 -68.28 -8.35 -105.27
N VAL A 799 -67.94 -8.73 -106.50
CA VAL A 799 -66.67 -9.42 -106.83
C VAL A 799 -65.45 -8.63 -106.35
N GLU A 800 -65.45 -7.30 -106.49
CA GLU A 800 -64.36 -6.44 -105.99
C GLU A 800 -64.31 -6.41 -104.44
N ASN A 801 -65.46 -6.39 -103.77
CA ASN A 801 -65.54 -6.54 -102.30
C ASN A 801 -65.03 -7.92 -101.83
N TRP A 802 -65.33 -9.01 -102.55
CA TRP A 802 -64.80 -10.35 -102.25
C TRP A 802 -63.28 -10.42 -102.46
N LYS A 803 -62.72 -9.76 -103.48
CA LYS A 803 -61.26 -9.63 -103.66
C LYS A 803 -60.62 -8.90 -102.49
N GLN A 804 -61.17 -7.75 -102.09
CA GLN A 804 -60.66 -6.99 -100.94
C GLN A 804 -60.74 -7.80 -99.63
N LEU A 805 -61.82 -8.56 -99.43
CA LEU A 805 -61.97 -9.45 -98.29
C LEU A 805 -60.96 -10.60 -98.31
N ILE A 806 -60.68 -11.19 -99.48
CA ILE A 806 -59.66 -12.24 -99.64
C ILE A 806 -58.26 -11.67 -99.38
N THR A 807 -57.92 -10.50 -99.91
CA THR A 807 -56.65 -9.82 -99.61
C THR A 807 -56.50 -9.60 -98.12
N LYS A 808 -57.51 -9.03 -97.46
CA LYS A 808 -57.52 -8.81 -96.01
C LYS A 808 -57.40 -10.12 -95.21
N LYS A 809 -58.12 -11.18 -95.60
CA LYS A 809 -58.05 -12.49 -94.93
C LYS A 809 -56.70 -13.18 -95.17
N THR A 810 -56.05 -12.93 -96.30
CA THR A 810 -54.69 -13.43 -96.60
C THR A 810 -53.66 -12.73 -95.72
N GLU A 811 -53.78 -11.40 -95.54
CA GLU A 811 -52.94 -10.63 -94.63
C GLU A 811 -53.17 -11.04 -93.16
N GLU A 812 -54.43 -11.26 -92.75
CA GLU A 812 -54.77 -11.79 -91.42
C GLU A 812 -54.20 -13.20 -91.20
N LEU A 813 -54.25 -14.08 -92.20
CA LEU A 813 -53.62 -15.42 -92.12
C LEU A 813 -52.10 -15.33 -91.98
N GLN A 814 -51.43 -14.48 -92.77
CA GLN A 814 -49.99 -14.25 -92.65
C GLN A 814 -49.63 -13.69 -91.25
N ALA A 815 -50.44 -12.77 -90.72
CA ALA A 815 -50.28 -12.24 -89.36
C ALA A 815 -50.48 -13.33 -88.29
N HIS A 816 -51.49 -14.21 -88.45
CA HIS A 816 -51.72 -15.34 -87.54
C HIS A 816 -50.61 -16.40 -87.61
N GLN A 817 -50.07 -16.69 -88.80
CA GLN A 817 -48.91 -17.58 -88.97
C GLN A 817 -47.64 -17.00 -88.33
N ALA A 818 -47.39 -15.69 -88.49
CA ALA A 818 -46.31 -14.99 -87.82
C ALA A 818 -46.48 -15.03 -86.29
N ASN A 819 -47.70 -14.81 -85.78
CA ASN A 819 -48.01 -14.91 -84.36
C ASN A 819 -47.83 -16.35 -83.81
N LEU A 820 -48.25 -17.38 -84.56
CA LEU A 820 -48.03 -18.78 -84.18
C LEU A 820 -46.54 -19.12 -84.09
N LYS A 821 -45.73 -18.62 -85.03
CA LYS A 821 -44.26 -18.77 -84.97
C LYS A 821 -43.67 -18.14 -83.71
N ASN A 822 -44.16 -16.96 -83.31
CA ASN A 822 -43.76 -16.31 -82.06
C ASN A 822 -44.21 -17.10 -80.83
N LEU A 823 -45.40 -17.69 -80.83
CA LEU A 823 -45.90 -18.54 -79.74
C LEU A 823 -45.10 -19.85 -79.60
N ILE A 824 -44.70 -20.46 -80.72
CA ILE A 824 -43.82 -21.65 -80.71
C ILE A 824 -42.44 -21.29 -80.13
N ALA A 825 -41.87 -20.16 -80.55
CA ALA A 825 -40.61 -19.67 -79.97
C ALA A 825 -40.72 -19.38 -78.47
N ALA A 826 -41.83 -18.76 -78.03
CA ALA A 826 -42.09 -18.49 -76.63
C ALA A 826 -42.27 -19.77 -75.79
N LEU A 827 -42.93 -20.81 -76.33
CA LEU A 827 -43.04 -22.11 -75.68
C LEU A 827 -41.67 -22.79 -75.52
N GLU A 828 -40.84 -22.75 -76.56
CA GLU A 828 -39.51 -23.36 -76.51
C GLU A 828 -38.60 -22.63 -75.51
N GLN A 829 -38.67 -21.30 -75.47
CA GLN A 829 -38.00 -20.50 -74.45
C GLN A 829 -38.48 -20.85 -73.03
N ALA A 830 -39.79 -21.00 -72.81
CA ALA A 830 -40.34 -21.39 -71.51
C ALA A 830 -39.86 -22.78 -71.05
N LYS A 831 -39.78 -23.76 -71.98
CA LYS A 831 -39.22 -25.10 -71.69
C LYS A 831 -37.74 -25.03 -71.31
N GLN A 832 -36.95 -24.22 -72.02
CA GLN A 832 -35.53 -24.02 -71.68
C GLN A 832 -35.37 -23.39 -70.30
N THR A 833 -36.20 -22.41 -69.95
CA THR A 833 -36.20 -21.80 -68.61
C THR A 833 -36.58 -22.82 -67.52
N LEU A 834 -37.55 -23.71 -67.78
CA LEU A 834 -37.90 -24.79 -66.85
C LEU A 834 -36.73 -25.75 -66.61
N VAL A 835 -36.09 -26.23 -67.68
CA VAL A 835 -34.93 -27.13 -67.57
C VAL A 835 -33.78 -26.47 -66.81
N ALA A 836 -33.50 -25.18 -67.09
CA ALA A 836 -32.50 -24.42 -66.36
C ALA A 836 -32.81 -24.33 -64.85
N SER A 837 -34.07 -24.06 -64.48
CA SER A 837 -34.48 -24.03 -63.07
C SER A 837 -34.41 -25.41 -62.39
N GLN A 838 -34.70 -26.51 -63.11
CA GLN A 838 -34.56 -27.87 -62.59
C GLN A 838 -33.10 -28.28 -62.36
N GLU A 839 -32.17 -27.82 -63.21
CA GLU A 839 -30.74 -28.05 -62.99
C GLU A 839 -30.22 -27.22 -61.81
N GLN A 840 -30.73 -26.00 -61.63
CA GLN A 840 -30.41 -25.15 -60.48
C GLN A 840 -30.81 -25.81 -59.13
N VAL A 841 -31.90 -26.60 -59.09
CA VAL A 841 -32.29 -27.37 -57.91
C VAL A 841 -31.18 -28.33 -57.46
N LYS A 842 -30.52 -29.04 -58.40
CA LYS A 842 -29.43 -29.98 -58.06
C LYS A 842 -28.22 -29.24 -57.48
N VAL A 843 -27.90 -28.08 -58.02
CA VAL A 843 -26.83 -27.20 -57.52
C VAL A 843 -27.15 -26.74 -56.09
N ASP A 844 -28.38 -26.31 -55.83
CA ASP A 844 -28.80 -25.86 -54.51
C ASP A 844 -28.86 -27.02 -53.49
N GLN A 845 -29.24 -28.23 -53.90
CA GLN A 845 -29.16 -29.44 -53.06
C GLN A 845 -27.72 -29.78 -52.66
N GLN A 846 -26.76 -29.67 -53.59
CA GLN A 846 -25.35 -29.89 -53.29
C GLN A 846 -24.79 -28.81 -52.34
N ALA A 847 -25.26 -27.57 -52.46
CA ALA A 847 -24.93 -26.49 -51.53
C ALA A 847 -25.43 -26.78 -50.10
N ILE A 848 -26.62 -27.34 -49.94
CA ILE A 848 -27.14 -27.78 -48.63
C ILE A 848 -26.27 -28.89 -48.04
N MET A 849 -25.94 -29.94 -48.79
CA MET A 849 -25.08 -31.02 -48.28
C MET A 849 -23.72 -30.50 -47.80
N THR A 850 -23.17 -29.51 -48.51
CA THR A 850 -21.91 -28.85 -48.11
C THR A 850 -22.08 -28.04 -46.82
N ALA A 851 -23.18 -27.31 -46.69
CA ALA A 851 -23.50 -26.53 -45.49
C ALA A 851 -23.80 -27.43 -44.27
N GLU A 852 -24.51 -28.54 -44.44
CA GLU A 852 -24.77 -29.53 -43.39
C GLU A 852 -23.48 -30.14 -42.85
N LYS A 853 -22.56 -30.51 -43.76
CA LYS A 853 -21.24 -31.00 -43.37
C LYS A 853 -20.47 -29.94 -42.58
N LEU A 854 -20.48 -28.69 -43.02
CA LEU A 854 -19.81 -27.60 -42.31
C LEU A 854 -20.37 -27.40 -40.89
N VAL A 855 -21.70 -27.46 -40.72
CA VAL A 855 -22.35 -27.40 -39.39
C VAL A 855 -21.92 -28.57 -38.51
N ALA A 856 -21.87 -29.79 -39.06
CA ALA A 856 -21.44 -30.98 -38.32
C ALA A 856 -19.96 -30.86 -37.87
N ASP A 857 -19.07 -30.44 -38.78
CA ASP A 857 -17.65 -30.26 -38.50
C ASP A 857 -17.42 -29.18 -37.42
N ARG A 858 -18.16 -28.06 -37.48
CA ARG A 858 -18.08 -26.98 -36.46
C ARG A 858 -18.67 -27.40 -35.13
N THR A 859 -19.76 -28.17 -35.13
CA THR A 859 -20.36 -28.70 -33.90
C THR A 859 -19.38 -29.65 -33.18
N ALA A 860 -18.70 -30.52 -33.93
CA ALA A 860 -17.70 -31.42 -33.39
C ALA A 860 -16.47 -30.67 -32.82
N ALA A 861 -16.09 -29.54 -33.42
CA ALA A 861 -14.98 -28.71 -32.95
C ALA A 861 -15.26 -27.96 -31.64
N VAL A 862 -16.53 -27.58 -31.36
CA VAL A 862 -16.92 -26.86 -30.14
C VAL A 862 -16.84 -27.72 -28.88
N ALA A 863 -17.24 -28.99 -28.96
CA ALA A 863 -17.33 -29.89 -27.80
C ALA A 863 -16.04 -30.02 -26.96
N PRO A 864 -14.85 -30.31 -27.55
CA PRO A 864 -13.62 -30.45 -26.77
C PRO A 864 -13.16 -29.12 -26.16
N VAL A 865 -13.36 -27.99 -26.85
CA VAL A 865 -12.97 -26.67 -26.33
C VAL A 865 -13.84 -26.27 -25.15
N LYS A 866 -15.13 -26.64 -25.16
CA LYS A 866 -16.04 -26.42 -24.02
C LYS A 866 -15.59 -27.16 -22.76
N GLU A 867 -15.06 -28.38 -22.90
CA GLU A 867 -14.49 -29.14 -21.78
C GLU A 867 -13.20 -28.48 -21.27
N GLN A 868 -12.35 -27.97 -22.16
CA GLN A 868 -11.15 -27.21 -21.80
C GLN A 868 -11.48 -25.93 -21.03
N VAL A 869 -12.53 -25.19 -21.42
CA VAL A 869 -13.01 -24.01 -20.66
C VAL A 869 -13.43 -24.40 -19.25
N ALA A 870 -14.15 -25.53 -19.09
CA ALA A 870 -14.58 -26.00 -17.77
C ALA A 870 -13.39 -26.38 -16.87
N ALA A 871 -12.40 -27.10 -17.42
CA ALA A 871 -11.19 -27.48 -16.70
C ALA A 871 -10.31 -26.26 -16.34
N ALA A 872 -10.17 -25.31 -17.26
CA ALA A 872 -9.44 -24.06 -17.03
C ALA A 872 -10.13 -23.22 -15.94
N LYS A 873 -11.47 -23.13 -15.96
CA LYS A 873 -12.23 -22.44 -14.92
C LYS A 873 -12.03 -23.08 -13.54
N GLN A 874 -12.11 -24.41 -13.45
CA GLN A 874 -11.85 -25.12 -12.20
C GLN A 874 -10.45 -24.81 -11.65
N SER A 875 -9.43 -24.77 -12.53
CA SER A 875 -8.06 -24.44 -12.14
C SER A 875 -7.93 -23.01 -11.59
N VAL A 876 -8.64 -22.04 -12.18
CA VAL A 876 -8.73 -20.65 -11.69
C VAL A 876 -9.43 -20.59 -10.33
N ASP A 877 -10.53 -21.32 -10.14
CA ASP A 877 -11.28 -21.36 -8.87
C ASP A 877 -10.42 -21.97 -7.75
N GLU A 878 -9.71 -23.08 -8.02
CA GLU A 878 -8.77 -23.69 -7.07
C GLU A 878 -7.61 -22.75 -6.70
N ALA A 879 -7.02 -22.07 -7.70
CA ALA A 879 -5.97 -21.08 -7.46
C ALA A 879 -6.47 -19.89 -6.63
N THR A 880 -7.69 -19.42 -6.89
CA THR A 880 -8.33 -18.32 -6.16
C THR A 880 -8.53 -18.67 -4.69
N ASN A 881 -9.03 -19.87 -4.40
CA ASN A 881 -9.19 -20.36 -3.02
C ASN A 881 -7.84 -20.46 -2.28
N LEU A 882 -6.80 -20.90 -2.98
CA LEU A 882 -5.46 -21.01 -2.39
C LEU A 882 -4.84 -19.63 -2.08
N VAL A 883 -5.00 -18.67 -3.01
CA VAL A 883 -4.57 -17.27 -2.79
C VAL A 883 -5.31 -16.67 -1.59
N ALA A 884 -6.63 -16.86 -1.50
CA ALA A 884 -7.42 -16.36 -0.37
C ALA A 884 -6.96 -16.95 0.98
N SER A 885 -6.66 -18.25 1.04
CA SER A 885 -6.17 -18.92 2.24
C SER A 885 -4.81 -18.36 2.72
N ILE A 886 -3.86 -18.16 1.80
CA ILE A 886 -2.55 -17.60 2.16
C ILE A 886 -2.66 -16.10 2.49
N GLN A 887 -3.49 -15.35 1.76
CA GLN A 887 -3.76 -13.94 2.05
C GLN A 887 -4.28 -13.78 3.49
N GLN A 888 -5.21 -14.64 3.93
CA GLN A 888 -5.71 -14.63 5.31
C GLN A 888 -4.59 -14.87 6.33
N GLN A 889 -3.65 -15.78 6.05
CA GLN A 889 -2.50 -16.00 6.94
C GLN A 889 -1.56 -14.78 6.99
N VAL A 890 -1.34 -14.12 5.85
CA VAL A 890 -0.54 -12.89 5.78
C VAL A 890 -1.22 -11.75 6.54
N ASP A 891 -2.54 -11.58 6.39
CA ASP A 891 -3.30 -10.53 7.06
C ASP A 891 -3.30 -10.71 8.59
N GLN A 892 -3.40 -11.95 9.08
CA GLN A 892 -3.23 -12.27 10.51
C GLN A 892 -1.84 -11.90 11.04
N LEU A 893 -0.81 -11.94 10.20
CA LEU A 893 0.55 -11.53 10.59
C LEU A 893 0.79 -10.03 10.44
N ARG A 894 -0.03 -9.33 9.64
CA ARG A 894 -0.01 -7.87 9.48
C ARG A 894 -0.68 -7.14 10.63
N ASP A 895 -1.75 -7.71 11.19
CA ASP A 895 -2.46 -7.17 12.34
C ASP A 895 -2.57 -8.22 13.45
N PRO A 896 -1.72 -8.18 14.50
CA PRO A 896 -1.81 -9.10 15.62
C PRO A 896 -3.04 -8.87 16.51
N ASN A 897 -3.89 -7.87 16.22
CA ASN A 897 -5.11 -7.61 16.99
C ASN A 897 -6.36 -7.43 16.07
N PRO A 898 -6.99 -8.53 15.63
CA PRO A 898 -8.05 -8.52 14.60
C PRO A 898 -9.39 -7.88 15.02
N GLN A 899 -9.48 -7.22 16.18
CA GLN A 899 -10.75 -6.69 16.70
C GLN A 899 -11.14 -5.29 16.20
N THR A 900 -10.30 -4.62 15.41
CA THR A 900 -10.60 -3.25 14.92
C THR A 900 -11.03 -3.17 13.45
N ALA A 901 -11.16 -4.28 12.74
CA ALA A 901 -11.61 -4.32 11.35
C ALA A 901 -12.94 -5.09 11.20
N GLN A 902 -13.94 -4.76 12.01
CA GLN A 902 -15.33 -4.93 11.58
C GLN A 902 -15.76 -3.60 10.96
N SER A 903 -15.85 -3.61 9.63
CA SER A 903 -16.59 -2.62 8.84
C SER A 903 -17.95 -2.33 9.50
N PRO A 904 -18.39 -1.07 9.62
CA PRO A 904 -19.75 -0.77 10.04
C PRO A 904 -20.69 -1.28 8.94
N GLU A 905 -21.28 -2.44 9.19
CA GLU A 905 -22.41 -2.95 8.44
C GLU A 905 -23.51 -1.87 8.52
N GLU A 906 -23.93 -1.38 7.35
CA GLU A 906 -25.05 -0.47 7.22
C GLU A 906 -26.26 -1.03 7.97
N ALA A 907 -26.58 -0.42 9.10
CA ALA A 907 -27.88 -0.63 9.73
C ALA A 907 -28.93 0.02 8.81
N PRO A 908 -29.96 -0.72 8.36
CA PRO A 908 -30.99 -0.15 7.51
C PRO A 908 -31.86 0.81 8.33
N GLN A 909 -31.82 2.09 8.01
CA GLN A 909 -32.87 3.06 8.31
C GLN A 909 -33.16 3.92 7.08
#